data_AF-A0A2V1AD47-F1
#
_entry.id   AF-A0A2V1AD47-F1
#
_cell.length_a   1.000
_cell.length_b   1.000
_cell.length_c   1.000
_cell.angle_alpha   90.00
_cell.angle_beta   90.00
_cell.angle_gamma   90.00
#
_symmetry.space_group_name_H-M   'P 1'
#
loop_
_entity.id
_entity.type
_entity.pdbx_description
1 polymer ?
#
loop_
_entity_poly.entity_id
_entity_poly.type
_entity_poly.pdbx_seq_one_letter_code
_entity_poly.pdbx_strand_id
1 'polypeptide(L)'
;MKRYRNGKPIKLKPYLPHFFVWLQKAENAESVVLGNAHLPNPFTREAVVEVGLFHLLVGLKGSSAESWDWENQKIHLDALQNQIRKTSDFESLDDPLLSHTVDTLLRDYQVEGMPQVQKSLVTSAVSIIGSAAPEIYQDSHLTIIPWLKCLFASSVSESYRLIEQANSIPPCIYSDILLRTPISRKELHLQLSVWNTFTTEIGRYYDLRTSHLTTIMSNLSYYSVHYDHTCLYDLTKHNLQHFTATNPNRKYALFKPSQVNKLLWTLTSILMHTFSPSSQASMSVIRSQELLVKHITHANLSQLGFMAVVISLRQVAEEKAQKLLKHAKHQHPDPSVEVYLANIYLSTTPEELLHNFNVAMSRYEKSAALWLAFITKINEFSLLTEHRSLKVLDQLLERSQKLIISKQIILLLLQPVKTVHAMEEFIGKLQNANMLSQYLGIVHSKYLQILYQNSEGKSLRKPYLNQFSRSSSNIECARSLYANIERKTVSNIGVMLAGESSHQAENLYDLYRQELNATSPDENCLVALLRAASKKYSDDHRLWWNSHHASQIAVYEFKINVSDAFDDSKIMPSNKTWQLYIGLLKDCDYTSELSEIMRWWEQLHFVPERDTLMKLLQALPTPFAQRHVKHWRSVPDSASSLQDWPWPTEEELQDQS
;
A
#
# COMPACT_ATOMS: atom_id res chain seq x y z
N MET A 1 -0.37 13.05 4.69
CA MET A 1 0.75 13.98 4.37
C MET A 1 0.20 15.30 3.86
N LYS A 2 0.38 16.40 4.59
CA LYS A 2 0.05 17.75 4.09
C LYS A 2 1.13 18.14 3.08
N ARG A 3 0.78 18.37 1.80
CA ARG A 3 1.67 19.03 0.84
C ARG A 3 1.63 20.54 1.15
N TYR A 4 2.74 21.08 1.65
CA TYR A 4 2.83 22.45 2.14
C TYR A 4 3.23 23.39 0.99
N ARG A 5 2.28 24.21 0.50
CA ARG A 5 2.42 25.08 -0.69
C ARG A 5 3.00 26.48 -0.41
N ASN A 6 3.55 26.77 0.77
CA ASN A 6 3.78 28.18 1.19
C ASN A 6 5.23 28.67 1.16
N GLY A 7 6.18 27.99 0.49
CA GLY A 7 7.54 28.52 0.28
C GLY A 7 8.39 28.78 1.54
N LYS A 8 7.89 28.46 2.73
CA LYS A 8 8.66 28.52 3.99
C LYS A 8 9.43 27.21 4.17
N PRO A 9 10.71 27.26 4.58
CA PRO A 9 11.50 26.06 4.80
C PRO A 9 10.84 25.19 5.88
N ILE A 10 10.77 23.89 5.61
CA ILE A 10 10.20 22.92 6.55
C ILE A 10 11.20 22.75 7.70
N LYS A 11 10.75 23.03 8.93
CA LYS A 11 11.53 22.77 10.14
C LYS A 11 11.36 21.32 10.55
N LEU A 12 12.42 20.53 10.42
CA LEU A 12 12.42 19.13 10.86
C LEU A 12 13.07 18.98 12.24
N LYS A 13 12.63 17.95 12.97
CA LYS A 13 13.32 17.42 14.15
C LYS A 13 14.12 16.19 13.72
N PRO A 14 15.31 15.92 14.30
CA PRO A 14 16.16 14.80 13.90
C PRO A 14 15.64 13.46 14.45
N TYR A 15 14.51 12.99 13.93
CA TYR A 15 13.98 11.64 14.18
C TYR A 15 14.06 10.82 12.89
N LEU A 16 14.19 9.50 13.00
CA LEU A 16 14.30 8.62 11.83
C LEU A 16 13.15 8.80 10.81
N PRO A 17 11.86 8.94 11.20
CA PRO A 17 10.79 9.19 10.22
C PRO A 17 10.96 10.49 9.41
N HIS A 18 11.71 11.46 9.93
CA HIS A 18 11.99 12.72 9.23
C HIS A 18 13.21 12.63 8.30
N PHE A 19 14.04 11.58 8.41
CA PHE A 19 15.17 11.36 7.50
C PHE A 19 14.69 11.20 6.05
N PHE A 20 13.66 10.41 5.80
CA PHE A 20 13.12 10.24 4.44
C PHE A 20 12.54 11.54 3.87
N VAL A 21 11.94 12.37 4.73
CA VAL A 21 11.46 13.71 4.33
C VAL A 21 12.66 14.60 3.97
N TRP A 22 13.73 14.54 4.76
CA TRP A 22 14.98 15.25 4.48
C TRP A 22 15.56 14.81 3.12
N LEU A 23 15.75 13.50 2.92
CA LEU A 23 16.32 12.93 1.70
C LEU A 23 15.52 13.33 0.46
N GLN A 24 14.20 13.13 0.48
CA GLN A 24 13.33 13.50 -0.63
C GLN A 24 13.44 14.99 -0.99
N LYS A 25 13.54 15.86 0.01
CA LYS A 25 13.60 17.30 -0.23
C LYS A 25 14.97 17.75 -0.72
N ALA A 26 16.04 17.17 -0.18
CA ALA A 26 17.40 17.38 -0.65
C ALA A 26 17.55 16.97 -2.12
N GLU A 27 17.00 15.81 -2.51
CA GLU A 27 16.99 15.33 -3.90
C GLU A 27 16.18 16.26 -4.84
N ASN A 28 15.09 16.85 -4.34
CA ASN A 28 14.26 17.78 -5.12
C ASN A 28 14.74 19.24 -5.07
N ALA A 29 15.93 19.51 -4.52
CA ALA A 29 16.47 20.85 -4.30
C ALA A 29 15.51 21.81 -3.56
N GLU A 30 14.68 21.27 -2.67
CA GLU A 30 13.74 22.04 -1.84
C GLU A 30 14.39 22.45 -0.51
N SER A 31 14.09 23.65 -0.01
CA SER A 31 14.67 24.14 1.25
C SER A 31 14.09 23.42 2.47
N VAL A 32 14.96 22.67 3.15
CA VAL A 32 14.69 22.04 4.45
C VAL A 32 15.77 22.48 5.41
N VAL A 33 15.35 22.84 6.62
CA VAL A 33 16.26 23.34 7.65
C VAL A 33 15.98 22.60 8.93
N LEU A 34 17.03 22.19 9.65
CA LEU A 34 16.84 21.70 11.01
C LEU A 34 16.36 22.85 11.90
N GLY A 35 15.46 22.56 12.83
CA GLY A 35 15.10 23.54 13.85
C GLY A 35 16.29 23.90 14.76
N ASN A 36 16.03 24.61 15.85
CA ASN A 36 17.04 24.81 16.90
C ASN A 36 17.56 23.45 17.42
N ALA A 37 18.77 23.45 17.98
CA ALA A 37 19.42 22.28 18.56
C ALA A 37 18.44 21.41 19.36
N HIS A 38 18.25 20.16 18.94
CA HIS A 38 17.23 19.28 19.49
C HIS A 38 17.80 18.35 20.55
N LEU A 39 17.29 18.45 21.78
CA LEU A 39 17.48 17.45 22.81
C LEU A 39 16.21 16.60 22.91
N PRO A 40 16.29 15.25 22.80
CA PRO A 40 15.12 14.40 22.95
C PRO A 40 14.53 14.54 24.35
N ASN A 41 13.20 14.52 24.43
CA ASN A 41 12.46 14.49 25.68
C ASN A 41 11.47 13.30 25.61
N PRO A 42 11.66 12.24 26.42
CA PRO A 42 12.65 12.10 27.49
C PRO A 42 14.08 11.87 26.94
N PHE A 43 15.10 12.32 27.69
CA PHE A 43 16.51 12.16 27.32
C PHE A 43 17.01 10.78 27.73
N THR A 44 16.63 9.77 26.97
CA THR A 44 16.94 8.34 27.21
C THR A 44 18.00 7.84 26.23
N ARG A 45 18.67 6.72 26.56
CA ARG A 45 19.65 6.06 25.67
C ARG A 45 19.05 5.80 24.29
N GLU A 46 17.85 5.21 24.25
CA GLU A 46 17.16 4.87 23.00
C GLU A 46 16.79 6.13 22.18
N ALA A 47 16.49 7.26 22.84
CA ALA A 47 16.17 8.51 22.15
C ALA A 47 17.42 9.18 21.58
N VAL A 48 18.54 9.10 22.29
CA VAL A 48 19.84 9.56 21.80
C VAL A 48 20.31 8.72 20.61
N VAL A 49 20.12 7.40 20.64
CA VAL A 49 20.40 6.51 19.49
C VAL A 49 19.58 6.90 18.26
N GLU A 50 18.27 7.12 18.38
CA GLU A 50 17.42 7.53 17.25
C GLU A 50 17.88 8.85 16.61
N VAL A 51 18.21 9.86 17.44
CA VAL A 51 18.70 11.15 16.95
C VAL A 51 20.10 11.03 16.34
N GLY A 52 21.00 10.27 16.97
CA GLY A 52 22.33 9.99 16.44
C GLY A 52 22.27 9.28 15.09
N LEU A 53 21.39 8.28 14.94
CA LEU A 53 21.18 7.57 13.68
C LEU A 53 20.67 8.50 12.57
N PHE A 54 19.76 9.44 12.86
CA PHE A 54 19.33 10.44 11.88
C PHE A 54 20.53 11.21 11.30
N HIS A 55 21.40 11.73 12.17
CA HIS A 55 22.58 12.49 11.74
C HIS A 55 23.60 11.62 11.02
N LEU A 56 23.78 10.37 11.46
CA LEU A 56 24.66 9.40 10.79
C LEU A 56 24.17 9.10 9.36
N LEU A 57 22.88 8.87 9.17
CA LEU A 57 22.30 8.64 7.84
C LEU A 57 22.47 9.86 6.92
N VAL A 58 22.26 11.06 7.44
CA VAL A 58 22.55 12.33 6.73
C VAL A 58 24.02 12.40 6.34
N GLY A 59 24.92 12.08 7.28
CA GLY A 59 26.37 12.03 7.05
C GLY A 59 26.80 10.97 6.03
N LEU A 60 26.09 9.84 5.91
CA LEU A 60 26.45 8.79 4.94
C LEU A 60 25.86 9.02 3.54
N LYS A 61 24.68 9.65 3.45
CA LYS A 61 24.00 9.92 2.18
C LYS A 61 24.28 11.29 1.59
N GLY A 62 24.81 12.21 2.39
CA GLY A 62 25.00 13.57 1.92
C GLY A 62 26.04 13.68 0.81
N SER A 63 25.79 14.61 -0.10
CA SER A 63 26.71 15.00 -1.17
C SER A 63 27.39 16.33 -0.81
N SER A 64 28.46 16.68 -1.52
CA SER A 64 29.19 17.96 -1.33
C SER A 64 28.35 19.22 -1.63
N ALA A 65 27.07 19.09 -1.95
CA ALA A 65 26.16 20.19 -2.22
C ALA A 65 25.84 21.00 -0.95
N GLU A 66 25.66 22.33 -1.11
CA GLU A 66 25.29 23.26 -0.04
C GLU A 66 23.91 22.96 0.61
N SER A 67 23.10 22.10 0.00
CA SER A 67 21.73 21.77 0.43
C SER A 67 21.62 20.90 1.69
N TRP A 68 22.73 20.40 2.24
CA TRP A 68 22.73 19.45 3.36
C TRP A 68 22.89 20.07 4.76
N ASP A 69 23.06 21.40 4.85
CA ASP A 69 23.02 22.18 6.10
C ASP A 69 23.97 21.65 7.20
N TRP A 70 25.21 21.34 6.80
CA TRP A 70 26.23 20.67 7.63
C TRP A 70 26.50 21.37 8.97
N GLU A 71 26.44 22.70 8.99
CA GLU A 71 26.70 23.50 10.19
C GLU A 71 25.60 23.31 11.24
N ASN A 72 24.32 23.34 10.85
CA ASN A 72 23.24 23.06 11.78
C ASN A 72 23.26 21.61 12.27
N GLN A 73 23.61 20.64 11.41
CA GLN A 73 23.78 19.26 11.86
C GLN A 73 24.83 19.16 12.99
N LYS A 74 25.96 19.86 12.84
CA LYS A 74 27.01 19.92 13.86
C LYS A 74 26.52 20.58 15.15
N ILE A 75 25.79 21.69 15.07
CA ILE A 75 25.20 22.37 16.24
C ILE A 75 24.30 21.42 17.06
N HIS A 76 23.51 20.57 16.39
CA HIS A 76 22.67 19.58 17.07
C HIS A 76 23.51 18.50 17.77
N LEU A 77 24.52 17.97 17.09
CA LEU A 77 25.43 16.97 17.67
C LEU A 77 26.23 17.54 18.85
N ASP A 78 26.74 18.76 18.75
CA ASP A 78 27.46 19.43 19.85
C ASP A 78 26.56 19.62 21.06
N ALA A 79 25.29 20.01 20.86
CA ALA A 79 24.32 20.14 21.94
C ALA A 79 24.01 18.79 22.62
N LEU A 80 23.84 17.71 21.84
CA LEU A 80 23.64 16.35 22.35
C LEU A 80 24.85 15.89 23.15
N GLN A 81 26.06 16.04 22.61
CA GLN A 81 27.28 15.60 23.27
C GLN A 81 27.53 16.36 24.58
N ASN A 82 27.25 17.66 24.61
CA ASN A 82 27.31 18.46 25.83
C ASN A 82 26.30 18.00 26.89
N GLN A 83 25.11 17.56 26.49
CA GLN A 83 24.11 17.04 27.42
C GLN A 83 24.46 15.63 27.92
N ILE A 84 25.00 14.77 27.04
CA ILE A 84 25.52 13.44 27.40
C ILE A 84 26.60 13.57 28.47
N ARG A 85 27.58 14.46 28.29
CA ARG A 85 28.66 14.71 29.27
C ARG A 85 28.16 15.18 30.65
N LYS A 86 26.98 15.77 30.71
CA LYS A 86 26.35 16.23 31.97
C LYS A 86 25.52 15.15 32.65
N THR A 87 25.25 14.03 31.97
CA THR A 87 24.31 13.00 32.44
C THR A 87 25.07 11.73 32.75
N SER A 88 24.93 11.19 33.97
CA SER A 88 25.66 9.99 34.44
C SER A 88 25.26 8.69 33.74
N ASP A 89 24.15 8.68 33.02
CA ASP A 89 23.55 7.45 32.46
C ASP A 89 24.20 7.00 31.15
N PHE A 90 25.19 7.74 30.65
CA PHE A 90 25.90 7.48 29.40
C PHE A 90 27.36 7.11 29.65
N GLU A 91 27.90 6.24 28.81
CA GLU A 91 29.26 5.76 28.96
C GLU A 91 30.26 6.73 28.32
N SER A 92 31.40 6.95 29.01
CA SER A 92 32.52 7.70 28.46
C SER A 92 33.30 6.84 27.48
N LEU A 93 33.72 7.44 26.37
CA LEU A 93 34.23 6.72 25.22
C LEU A 93 35.76 6.71 25.15
N ASP A 94 36.32 5.55 24.76
CA ASP A 94 37.74 5.40 24.40
C ASP A 94 37.96 5.72 22.91
N ASP A 95 38.88 6.65 22.62
CA ASP A 95 39.20 7.15 21.26
C ASP A 95 39.61 6.06 20.22
N PRO A 96 40.36 4.99 20.60
CA PRO A 96 40.74 3.93 19.64
C PRO A 96 39.56 3.11 19.10
N LEU A 97 38.55 2.83 19.94
CA LEU A 97 37.38 2.03 19.55
C LEU A 97 36.46 2.81 18.61
N LEU A 98 36.33 4.12 18.84
CA LEU A 98 35.60 5.02 17.95
C LEU A 98 36.19 5.03 16.54
N SER A 99 37.50 5.25 16.45
CA SER A 99 38.21 5.31 15.17
C SER A 99 38.06 4.00 14.39
N HIS A 100 38.24 2.86 15.05
CA HIS A 100 38.07 1.54 14.43
C HIS A 100 36.65 1.31 13.89
N THR A 101 35.63 1.71 14.66
CA THR A 101 34.22 1.54 14.29
C THR A 101 33.84 2.42 13.10
N VAL A 102 34.30 3.68 13.09
CA VAL A 102 34.07 4.60 11.97
C VAL A 102 34.72 4.08 10.69
N ASP A 103 35.97 3.63 10.76
CA ASP A 103 36.69 3.12 9.58
C ASP A 103 36.05 1.83 9.03
N THR A 104 35.60 0.92 9.90
CA THR A 104 34.86 -0.29 9.50
C THR A 104 33.55 0.07 8.81
N LEU A 105 32.79 1.03 9.37
CA LEU A 105 31.54 1.50 8.80
C LEU A 105 31.74 2.14 7.42
N LEU A 106 32.71 3.04 7.27
CA LEU A 106 32.98 3.72 6.00
C LEU A 106 33.42 2.73 4.91
N ARG A 107 34.18 1.69 5.28
CA ARG A 107 34.59 0.62 4.37
C ARG A 107 33.40 -0.21 3.88
N ASP A 108 32.52 -0.64 4.80
CA ASP A 108 31.35 -1.47 4.46
C ASP A 108 30.34 -0.71 3.56
N TYR A 109 30.24 0.61 3.73
CA TYR A 109 29.41 1.48 2.89
C TYR A 109 30.08 1.99 1.61
N GLN A 110 31.32 1.56 1.32
CA GLN A 110 32.08 1.92 0.12
C GLN A 110 32.18 3.44 -0.12
N VAL A 111 32.29 4.24 0.95
CA VAL A 111 32.37 5.70 0.82
C VAL A 111 33.83 6.13 0.65
N GLU A 112 34.26 6.28 -0.60
CA GLU A 112 35.59 6.82 -0.92
C GLU A 112 35.58 8.35 -1.06
N GLY A 113 36.64 9.02 -0.59
CA GLY A 113 36.82 10.46 -0.80
C GLY A 113 35.87 11.38 -0.02
N MET A 114 35.30 10.93 1.10
CA MET A 114 34.39 11.72 1.94
C MET A 114 35.04 13.05 2.40
N PRO A 115 34.40 14.22 2.18
CA PRO A 115 34.84 15.51 2.71
C PRO A 115 35.07 15.49 4.22
N GLN A 116 36.08 16.22 4.69
CA GLN A 116 36.46 16.22 6.11
C GLN A 116 35.33 16.68 7.06
N VAL A 117 34.51 17.63 6.61
CA VAL A 117 33.33 18.12 7.36
C VAL A 117 32.30 16.98 7.54
N GLN A 118 32.05 16.21 6.49
CA GLN A 118 31.13 15.07 6.52
C GLN A 118 31.70 13.92 7.38
N LYS A 119 33.01 13.63 7.27
CA LYS A 119 33.69 12.65 8.12
C LYS A 119 33.59 13.03 9.60
N SER A 120 33.83 14.30 9.95
CA SER A 120 33.70 14.81 11.32
C SER A 120 32.29 14.64 11.88
N LEU A 121 31.26 14.85 11.05
CA LEU A 121 29.87 14.65 11.43
C LEU A 121 29.55 13.17 11.68
N VAL A 122 29.98 12.28 10.78
CA VAL A 122 29.85 10.82 10.95
C VAL A 122 30.53 10.36 12.24
N THR A 123 31.77 10.78 12.50
CA THR A 123 32.49 10.45 13.74
C THR A 123 31.74 10.95 14.98
N SER A 124 31.21 12.17 14.95
CA SER A 124 30.46 12.75 16.08
C SER A 124 29.15 11.99 16.33
N ALA A 125 28.43 11.63 15.27
CA ALA A 125 27.21 10.83 15.36
C ALA A 125 27.49 9.42 15.91
N VAL A 126 28.53 8.72 15.43
CA VAL A 126 28.93 7.40 15.95
C VAL A 126 29.34 7.49 17.42
N SER A 127 30.06 8.53 17.83
CA SER A 127 30.41 8.78 19.24
C SER A 127 29.16 8.96 20.12
N ILE A 128 28.18 9.73 19.66
CA ILE A 128 26.91 9.92 20.37
C ILE A 128 26.12 8.61 20.49
N ILE A 129 26.00 7.85 19.40
CA ILE A 129 25.31 6.56 19.40
C ILE A 129 26.01 5.62 20.37
N GLY A 130 27.33 5.49 20.32
CA GLY A 130 28.04 4.55 21.18
C GLY A 130 28.14 4.96 22.64
N SER A 131 27.99 6.25 22.97
CA SER A 131 27.79 6.68 24.37
C SER A 131 26.47 6.16 24.95
N ALA A 132 25.47 5.94 24.09
CA ALA A 132 24.13 5.46 24.45
C ALA A 132 23.93 3.95 24.22
N ALA A 133 24.67 3.35 23.29
CA ALA A 133 24.68 1.94 22.92
C ALA A 133 26.14 1.45 22.74
N PRO A 134 26.88 1.22 23.85
CA PRO A 134 28.30 0.85 23.83
C PRO A 134 28.59 -0.46 23.09
N GLU A 135 27.58 -1.33 22.95
CA GLU A 135 27.68 -2.59 22.21
C GLU A 135 28.15 -2.40 20.76
N ILE A 136 27.98 -1.21 20.17
CA ILE A 136 28.45 -0.93 18.81
C ILE A 136 29.97 -1.01 18.67
N TYR A 137 30.70 -0.81 19.77
CA TYR A 137 32.16 -0.88 19.79
C TYR A 137 32.69 -2.29 20.00
N GLN A 138 31.85 -3.19 20.53
CA GLN A 138 32.23 -4.59 20.76
C GLN A 138 32.16 -5.39 19.46
N ASP A 139 31.05 -5.26 18.73
CA ASP A 139 30.87 -5.90 17.44
C ASP A 139 29.96 -5.06 16.52
N SER A 140 30.59 -4.22 15.70
CA SER A 140 29.89 -3.36 14.74
C SER A 140 29.15 -4.13 13.65
N HIS A 141 29.58 -5.35 13.32
CA HIS A 141 28.97 -6.20 12.29
C HIS A 141 27.68 -6.88 12.78
N LEU A 142 27.48 -7.00 14.10
CA LEU A 142 26.25 -7.51 14.72
C LEU A 142 25.37 -6.42 15.35
N THR A 143 25.70 -5.14 15.15
CA THR A 143 24.99 -3.99 15.72
C THR A 143 24.73 -2.89 14.68
N ILE A 144 25.53 -1.82 14.67
CA ILE A 144 25.27 -0.60 13.89
C ILE A 144 25.26 -0.84 12.38
N ILE A 145 26.07 -1.77 11.86
CA ILE A 145 26.08 -2.10 10.42
C ILE A 145 24.74 -2.74 10.00
N PRO A 146 24.26 -3.82 10.65
CA PRO A 146 22.90 -4.34 10.44
C PRO A 146 21.81 -3.28 10.56
N TRP A 147 21.87 -2.40 11.56
CA TRP A 147 20.87 -1.34 11.75
C TRP A 147 20.81 -0.40 10.55
N LEU A 148 21.97 0.04 10.05
CA LEU A 148 22.03 0.93 8.89
C LEU A 148 21.62 0.20 7.61
N LYS A 149 22.03 -1.06 7.41
CA LYS A 149 21.62 -1.87 6.25
C LYS A 149 20.11 -2.04 6.23
N CYS A 150 19.50 -2.29 7.39
CA CYS A 150 18.05 -2.31 7.56
C CYS A 150 17.41 -0.99 7.11
N LEU A 151 17.88 0.15 7.61
CA LEU A 151 17.33 1.47 7.27
C LEU A 151 17.43 1.82 5.78
N PHE A 152 18.42 1.26 5.06
CA PHE A 152 18.56 1.43 3.61
C PHE A 152 17.90 0.34 2.77
N ALA A 153 17.37 -0.72 3.37
CA ALA A 153 16.70 -1.79 2.64
C ALA A 153 15.45 -1.29 1.90
N SER A 154 15.10 -1.95 0.80
CA SER A 154 14.03 -1.53 -0.09
C SER A 154 12.65 -2.10 0.26
N SER A 155 12.60 -3.15 1.08
CA SER A 155 11.40 -3.91 1.43
C SER A 155 11.35 -4.26 2.92
N VAL A 156 10.22 -4.79 3.39
CA VAL A 156 10.10 -5.28 4.78
C VAL A 156 10.93 -6.55 4.95
N SER A 157 10.83 -7.49 4.00
CA SER A 157 11.53 -8.79 4.06
C SER A 157 13.04 -8.62 4.13
N GLU A 158 13.58 -7.75 3.27
CA GLU A 158 15.01 -7.46 3.25
C GLU A 158 15.45 -6.80 4.57
N SER A 159 14.68 -5.83 5.07
CA SER A 159 15.00 -5.12 6.31
C SER A 159 15.06 -6.06 7.52
N TYR A 160 14.10 -6.98 7.63
CA TYR A 160 14.05 -7.94 8.72
C TYR A 160 15.19 -8.97 8.65
N ARG A 161 15.45 -9.52 7.46
CA ARG A 161 16.56 -10.47 7.24
C ARG A 161 17.91 -9.89 7.66
N LEU A 162 18.12 -8.58 7.44
CA LEU A 162 19.36 -7.90 7.79
C LEU A 162 19.56 -7.72 9.29
N ILE A 163 18.49 -7.71 10.09
CA ILE A 163 18.56 -7.57 11.55
C ILE A 163 18.38 -8.89 12.29
N GLU A 164 18.02 -9.99 11.62
CA GLU A 164 17.76 -11.29 12.24
C GLU A 164 18.95 -11.82 13.05
N GLN A 165 20.18 -11.47 12.64
CA GLN A 165 21.42 -11.87 13.31
C GLN A 165 21.97 -10.80 14.26
N ALA A 166 21.30 -9.66 14.42
CA ALA A 166 21.77 -8.58 15.27
C ALA A 166 21.46 -8.85 16.76
N ASN A 167 22.41 -8.54 17.65
CA ASN A 167 22.31 -8.90 19.07
C ASN A 167 21.43 -7.93 19.89
N SER A 168 21.56 -6.64 19.63
CA SER A 168 20.83 -5.56 20.29
C SER A 168 20.21 -4.71 19.20
N ILE A 169 18.89 -4.58 19.18
CA ILE A 169 18.18 -3.82 18.13
C ILE A 169 17.37 -2.72 18.82
N PRO A 170 17.68 -1.43 18.56
CA PRO A 170 16.97 -0.35 19.20
C PRO A 170 15.51 -0.27 18.70
N PRO A 171 14.54 0.11 19.55
CA PRO A 171 13.12 0.14 19.17
C PRO A 171 12.78 1.01 17.94
N CYS A 172 13.62 1.99 17.62
CA CYS A 172 13.47 2.83 16.44
C CYS A 172 13.70 2.07 15.12
N ILE A 173 14.49 0.98 15.13
CA ILE A 173 14.71 0.11 13.97
C ILE A 173 13.48 -0.77 13.72
N TYR A 174 12.93 -1.42 14.76
CA TYR A 174 11.66 -2.14 14.62
C TYR A 174 10.54 -1.22 14.18
N SER A 175 10.48 0.00 14.71
CA SER A 175 9.50 0.98 14.28
C SER A 175 9.64 1.35 12.80
N ASP A 176 10.84 1.42 12.25
CA ASP A 176 11.03 1.67 10.82
C ASP A 176 10.42 0.53 10.00
N ILE A 177 10.72 -0.73 10.36
CA ILE A 177 10.14 -1.92 9.70
C ILE A 177 8.61 -1.88 9.69
N LEU A 178 8.01 -1.51 10.82
CA LEU A 178 6.55 -1.45 11.01
C LEU A 178 5.86 -0.31 10.26
N LEU A 179 6.61 0.72 9.86
CA LEU A 179 6.10 1.89 9.12
C LEU A 179 6.35 1.78 7.62
N ARG A 180 7.08 0.77 7.16
CA ARG A 180 7.27 0.47 5.74
C ARG A 180 5.96 0.05 5.08
N THR A 181 5.92 0.21 3.76
CA THR A 181 4.84 -0.32 2.91
C THR A 181 5.16 -1.78 2.59
N PRO A 182 4.41 -2.76 3.13
CA PRO A 182 4.56 -4.14 2.72
C PRO A 182 4.14 -4.26 1.26
N ILE A 183 4.93 -4.98 0.47
CA ILE A 183 4.59 -5.26 -0.94
C ILE A 183 3.73 -6.50 -1.10
N SER A 184 3.63 -7.34 -0.06
CA SER A 184 2.85 -8.57 -0.05
C SER A 184 2.21 -8.86 1.31
N ARG A 185 1.30 -9.85 1.33
CA ARG A 185 0.66 -10.33 2.56
C ARG A 185 1.66 -10.96 3.55
N LYS A 186 2.73 -11.59 3.09
CA LYS A 186 3.82 -12.15 3.92
C LYS A 186 4.60 -11.05 4.60
N GLU A 187 4.86 -9.94 3.91
CA GLU A 187 5.48 -8.77 4.52
C GLU A 187 4.59 -8.13 5.58
N LEU A 188 3.26 -8.09 5.36
CA LEU A 188 2.33 -7.70 6.42
C LEU A 188 2.42 -8.65 7.61
N HIS A 189 2.38 -9.97 7.40
CA HIS A 189 2.50 -10.95 8.50
C HIS A 189 3.83 -10.85 9.23
N LEU A 190 4.91 -10.55 8.52
CA LEU A 190 6.20 -10.25 9.12
C LEU A 190 6.13 -8.99 9.99
N GLN A 191 5.51 -7.92 9.52
CA GLN A 191 5.27 -6.72 10.33
C GLN A 191 4.39 -7.03 11.55
N LEU A 192 3.34 -7.84 11.40
CA LEU A 192 2.48 -8.25 12.52
C LEU A 192 3.25 -9.11 13.54
N SER A 193 4.14 -9.98 13.09
CA SER A 193 5.03 -10.78 13.94
C SER A 193 6.02 -9.91 14.71
N VAL A 194 6.70 -8.98 14.02
CA VAL A 194 7.58 -7.97 14.64
C VAL A 194 6.81 -7.17 15.68
N TRP A 195 5.60 -6.72 15.35
CA TRP A 195 4.76 -5.99 16.28
C TRP A 195 4.45 -6.85 17.51
N ASN A 196 3.86 -8.02 17.33
CA ASN A 196 3.45 -8.89 18.45
C ASN A 196 4.64 -9.27 19.36
N THR A 197 5.83 -9.45 18.79
CA THR A 197 7.05 -9.80 19.54
C THR A 197 7.59 -8.60 20.33
N PHE A 198 7.66 -7.42 19.70
CA PHE A 198 8.37 -6.26 20.26
C PHE A 198 7.44 -5.11 20.73
N THR A 199 6.11 -5.32 20.77
CA THR A 199 5.13 -4.30 21.18
C THR A 199 5.45 -3.71 22.55
N THR A 200 5.90 -4.53 23.51
CA THR A 200 6.26 -4.06 24.86
C THR A 200 7.40 -3.05 24.83
N GLU A 201 8.47 -3.36 24.08
CA GLU A 201 9.67 -2.52 23.98
C GLU A 201 9.39 -1.22 23.24
N ILE A 202 8.70 -1.33 22.09
CA ILE A 202 8.29 -0.18 21.28
C ILE A 202 7.30 0.70 22.07
N GLY A 203 6.32 0.07 22.72
CA GLY A 203 5.34 0.73 23.56
C GLY A 203 5.99 1.49 24.71
N ARG A 204 6.95 0.86 25.41
CA ARG A 204 7.78 1.50 26.45
C ARG A 204 8.52 2.72 25.93
N TYR A 205 9.12 2.63 24.75
CA TYR A 205 9.96 3.70 24.22
C TYR A 205 9.16 4.90 23.68
N TYR A 206 7.99 4.64 23.09
CA TYR A 206 7.12 5.67 22.52
C TYR A 206 5.91 6.01 23.41
N ASP A 207 5.95 5.72 24.71
CA ASP A 207 4.83 5.93 25.64
C ASP A 207 4.38 7.41 25.73
N LEU A 208 5.34 8.34 25.74
CA LEU A 208 5.14 9.79 25.68
C LEU A 208 4.86 10.29 24.26
N ARG A 209 5.10 9.46 23.24
CA ARG A 209 4.87 9.73 21.81
C ARG A 209 3.70 8.91 21.27
N THR A 210 2.55 8.99 21.94
CA THR A 210 1.31 8.26 21.55
C THR A 210 0.93 8.37 20.07
N SER A 211 1.17 9.53 19.42
CA SER A 211 0.91 9.71 17.99
C SER A 211 1.73 8.77 17.10
N HIS A 212 2.95 8.44 17.51
CA HIS A 212 3.82 7.51 16.80
C HIS A 212 3.27 6.07 16.86
N LEU A 213 2.90 5.62 18.07
CA LEU A 213 2.23 4.34 18.27
C LEU A 213 0.93 4.24 17.47
N THR A 214 0.12 5.31 17.46
CA THR A 214 -1.10 5.37 16.64
C THR A 214 -0.78 5.29 15.14
N THR A 215 0.34 5.86 14.69
CA THR A 215 0.77 5.78 13.29
C THR A 215 1.13 4.34 12.92
N ILE A 216 1.88 3.62 13.76
CA ILE A 216 2.19 2.20 13.57
C ILE A 216 0.90 1.38 13.48
N MET A 217 -0.01 1.53 14.46
CA MET A 217 -1.29 0.79 14.46
C MET A 217 -2.13 1.10 13.22
N SER A 218 -2.15 2.36 12.78
CA SER A 218 -2.88 2.77 11.58
C SER A 218 -2.26 2.15 10.32
N ASN A 219 -0.93 2.06 10.25
CA ASN A 219 -0.20 1.44 9.14
C ASN A 219 -0.53 -0.06 9.05
N LEU A 220 -0.40 -0.77 10.16
CA LEU A 220 -0.73 -2.20 10.25
C LEU A 220 -2.22 -2.46 9.95
N SER A 221 -3.12 -1.62 10.45
CA SER A 221 -4.55 -1.72 10.16
C SER A 221 -4.87 -1.47 8.69
N TYR A 222 -4.23 -0.47 8.07
CA TYR A 222 -4.39 -0.17 6.64
C TYR A 222 -4.00 -1.40 5.81
N TYR A 223 -2.80 -1.93 6.03
CA TYR A 223 -2.34 -3.08 5.26
C TYR A 223 -3.09 -4.37 5.59
N SER A 224 -3.59 -4.54 6.83
CA SER A 224 -4.50 -5.63 7.16
C SER A 224 -5.77 -5.56 6.30
N VAL A 225 -6.43 -4.40 6.17
CA VAL A 225 -7.62 -4.29 5.31
C VAL A 225 -7.31 -4.60 3.83
N HIS A 226 -6.12 -4.24 3.35
CA HIS A 226 -5.74 -4.37 1.94
C HIS A 226 -5.14 -5.73 1.54
N TYR A 227 -4.42 -6.41 2.44
CA TYR A 227 -3.73 -7.68 2.16
C TYR A 227 -4.34 -8.88 2.90
N ASP A 228 -4.83 -8.70 4.14
CA ASP A 228 -5.41 -9.78 4.94
C ASP A 228 -6.36 -9.26 6.03
N HIS A 229 -7.64 -9.11 5.67
CA HIS A 229 -8.65 -8.54 6.57
C HIS A 229 -8.96 -9.44 7.77
N THR A 230 -8.54 -10.72 7.76
CA THR A 230 -8.80 -11.65 8.86
C THR A 230 -8.02 -11.28 10.12
N CYS A 231 -6.83 -10.69 9.96
CA CYS A 231 -5.92 -10.35 11.06
C CYS A 231 -6.31 -9.06 11.80
N LEU A 232 -7.17 -8.22 11.22
CA LEU A 232 -7.48 -6.89 11.76
C LEU A 232 -8.11 -6.95 13.16
N TYR A 233 -9.02 -7.90 13.37
CA TYR A 233 -9.69 -8.06 14.67
C TYR A 233 -8.69 -8.45 15.76
N ASP A 234 -7.85 -9.44 15.49
CA ASP A 234 -6.85 -9.92 16.44
C ASP A 234 -5.78 -8.88 16.73
N LEU A 235 -5.33 -8.13 15.71
CA LEU A 235 -4.45 -6.97 15.90
C LEU A 235 -5.09 -5.92 16.82
N THR A 236 -6.37 -5.58 16.58
CA THR A 236 -7.09 -4.60 17.40
C THR A 236 -7.24 -5.09 18.84
N LYS A 237 -7.57 -6.37 19.02
CA LYS A 237 -7.73 -7.03 20.32
C LYS A 237 -6.42 -7.08 21.09
N HIS A 238 -5.33 -7.50 20.44
CA HIS A 238 -4.00 -7.54 21.04
C HIS A 238 -3.58 -6.15 21.53
N ASN A 239 -3.70 -5.13 20.68
CA ASN A 239 -3.37 -3.75 21.04
C ASN A 239 -4.20 -3.23 22.21
N LEU A 240 -5.51 -3.46 22.17
CA LEU A 240 -6.40 -3.04 23.25
C LEU A 240 -5.98 -3.69 24.57
N GLN A 241 -5.80 -5.02 24.59
CA GLN A 241 -5.41 -5.76 25.78
C GLN A 241 -4.05 -5.31 26.31
N HIS A 242 -3.04 -5.18 25.45
CA HIS A 242 -1.69 -4.81 25.85
C HIS A 242 -1.62 -3.41 26.48
N PHE A 243 -2.19 -2.39 25.82
CA PHE A 243 -2.05 -1.00 26.25
C PHE A 243 -3.09 -0.57 27.30
N THR A 244 -4.10 -1.40 27.59
CA THR A 244 -5.06 -1.14 28.69
C THR A 244 -4.80 -2.01 29.91
N ALA A 245 -3.96 -3.04 29.81
CA ALA A 245 -3.55 -3.86 30.95
C ALA A 245 -3.01 -2.95 32.07
N THR A 246 -3.51 -3.18 33.29
CA THR A 246 -3.17 -2.40 34.48
C THR A 246 -1.73 -2.69 34.89
N ASN A 247 -0.77 -1.97 34.31
CA ASN A 247 0.61 -2.00 34.78
C ASN A 247 0.78 -0.95 35.88
N PRO A 248 1.08 -1.34 37.14
CA PRO A 248 1.18 -0.39 38.26
C PRO A 248 2.20 0.72 38.03
N ASN A 249 3.19 0.48 37.15
CA ASN A 249 4.27 1.43 36.87
C ASN A 249 4.05 2.28 35.62
N ARG A 250 3.04 1.99 34.77
CA ARG A 250 2.80 2.75 33.52
C ARG A 250 1.35 2.74 33.07
N LYS A 251 0.83 3.92 32.73
CA LYS A 251 -0.50 4.09 32.12
C LYS A 251 -0.35 4.67 30.71
N TYR A 252 -0.59 3.85 29.69
CA TYR A 252 -0.63 4.32 28.31
C TYR A 252 -1.88 5.16 28.06
N ALA A 253 -1.72 6.39 27.55
CA ALA A 253 -2.84 7.25 27.21
C ALA A 253 -3.46 6.93 25.82
N LEU A 254 -3.17 5.76 25.27
CA LEU A 254 -3.48 5.40 23.87
C LEU A 254 -4.95 5.09 23.64
N PHE A 255 -5.62 4.43 24.60
CA PHE A 255 -7.02 4.00 24.49
C PHE A 255 -7.99 4.84 25.34
N LYS A 256 -7.67 6.13 25.52
CA LYS A 256 -8.64 7.10 26.07
C LYS A 256 -9.78 7.33 25.06
N PRO A 257 -11.00 7.69 25.49
CA PRO A 257 -12.14 7.88 24.59
C PRO A 257 -11.85 8.74 23.36
N SER A 258 -11.14 9.86 23.53
CA SER A 258 -10.80 10.76 22.41
C SER A 258 -9.92 10.11 21.34
N GLN A 259 -9.01 9.20 21.72
CA GLN A 259 -8.13 8.49 20.79
C GLN A 259 -8.85 7.30 20.15
N VAL A 260 -9.69 6.60 20.91
CA VAL A 260 -10.51 5.51 20.37
C VAL A 260 -11.47 6.04 19.29
N ASN A 261 -12.13 7.17 19.52
CA ASN A 261 -12.97 7.81 18.50
C ASN A 261 -12.19 8.15 17.22
N LYS A 262 -10.91 8.56 17.33
CA LYS A 262 -10.05 8.77 16.16
C LYS A 262 -9.67 7.45 15.48
N LEU A 263 -9.37 6.40 16.24
CA LEU A 263 -9.07 5.07 15.69
C LEU A 263 -10.28 4.49 14.94
N LEU A 264 -11.49 4.64 15.49
CA LEU A 264 -12.73 4.28 14.81
C LEU A 264 -12.81 4.97 13.43
N TRP A 265 -12.58 6.29 13.40
CA TRP A 265 -12.56 7.06 12.16
C TRP A 265 -11.44 6.63 11.20
N THR A 266 -10.25 6.30 11.70
CA THR A 266 -9.15 5.78 10.90
C THR A 266 -9.55 4.48 10.20
N LEU A 267 -10.15 3.52 10.92
CA LEU A 267 -10.63 2.27 10.35
C LEU A 267 -11.68 2.48 9.25
N THR A 268 -12.64 3.38 9.49
CA THR A 268 -13.61 3.78 8.46
C THR A 268 -12.93 4.47 7.28
N SER A 269 -11.95 5.33 7.52
CA SER A 269 -11.22 6.04 6.47
C SER A 269 -10.44 5.08 5.57
N ILE A 270 -9.83 4.04 6.14
CA ILE A 270 -9.20 2.97 5.38
C ILE A 270 -10.23 2.33 4.45
N LEU A 271 -11.39 1.92 4.99
CA LEU A 271 -12.47 1.32 4.21
C LEU A 271 -13.00 2.24 3.10
N MET A 272 -13.13 3.54 3.36
CA MET A 272 -13.54 4.55 2.36
C MET A 272 -12.51 4.73 1.24
N HIS A 273 -11.23 4.46 1.51
CA HIS A 273 -10.16 4.54 0.53
C HIS A 273 -9.97 3.24 -0.26
N THR A 274 -10.50 2.12 0.22
CA THR A 274 -10.54 0.86 -0.52
C THR A 274 -11.54 0.95 -1.68
N PHE A 275 -11.08 0.70 -2.91
CA PHE A 275 -11.96 0.59 -4.07
C PHE A 275 -12.84 -0.65 -3.93
N SER A 276 -14.15 -0.47 -3.82
CA SER A 276 -15.15 -1.56 -3.69
C SER A 276 -14.76 -2.62 -2.63
N PRO A 277 -14.80 -2.26 -1.33
CA PRO A 277 -14.39 -3.19 -0.28
C PRO A 277 -15.27 -4.45 -0.31
N SER A 278 -14.65 -5.63 -0.11
CA SER A 278 -15.40 -6.88 0.01
C SER A 278 -16.29 -6.84 1.25
N SER A 279 -17.37 -7.64 1.23
CA SER A 279 -18.26 -7.77 2.40
C SER A 279 -17.48 -8.26 3.63
N GLN A 280 -16.54 -9.19 3.43
CA GLN A 280 -15.68 -9.70 4.50
C GLN A 280 -14.75 -8.62 5.07
N ALA A 281 -14.10 -7.80 4.24
CA ALA A 281 -13.25 -6.71 4.71
C ALA A 281 -14.06 -5.67 5.51
N SER A 282 -15.26 -5.34 5.02
CA SER A 282 -16.19 -4.45 5.72
C SER A 282 -16.59 -5.02 7.08
N MET A 283 -16.89 -6.32 7.16
CA MET A 283 -17.21 -7.00 8.41
C MET A 283 -16.04 -7.05 9.39
N SER A 284 -14.80 -7.28 8.93
CA SER A 284 -13.60 -7.23 9.78
C SER A 284 -13.40 -5.85 10.41
N VAL A 285 -13.63 -4.78 9.64
CA VAL A 285 -13.60 -3.40 10.15
C VAL A 285 -14.71 -3.20 11.19
N ILE A 286 -15.95 -3.61 10.90
CA ILE A 286 -17.09 -3.47 11.82
C ILE A 286 -16.84 -4.22 13.14
N ARG A 287 -16.34 -5.46 13.09
CA ARG A 287 -16.01 -6.26 14.29
C ARG A 287 -14.93 -5.59 15.14
N SER A 288 -13.92 -5.01 14.50
CA SER A 288 -12.85 -4.28 15.18
C SER A 288 -13.38 -2.98 15.82
N GLN A 289 -14.28 -2.27 15.14
CA GLN A 289 -14.96 -1.10 15.68
C GLN A 289 -15.89 -1.47 16.86
N GLU A 290 -16.60 -2.59 16.78
CA GLU A 290 -17.44 -3.08 17.87
C GLU A 290 -16.63 -3.32 19.14
N LEU A 291 -15.44 -3.93 19.01
CA LEU A 291 -14.53 -4.15 20.13
C LEU A 291 -14.11 -2.82 20.79
N LEU A 292 -13.76 -1.82 19.98
CA LEU A 292 -13.36 -0.50 20.45
C LEU A 292 -14.52 0.26 21.13
N VAL A 293 -15.73 0.18 20.56
CA VAL A 293 -16.94 0.79 21.15
C VAL A 293 -17.29 0.12 22.48
N LYS A 294 -17.17 -1.21 22.59
CA LYS A 294 -17.37 -1.93 23.86
C LYS A 294 -16.41 -1.46 24.96
N HIS A 295 -15.15 -1.16 24.59
CA HIS A 295 -14.15 -0.64 25.55
C HIS A 295 -14.51 0.75 26.10
N ILE A 296 -14.87 1.71 25.24
CA ILE A 296 -15.16 3.08 25.70
C ILE A 296 -16.61 3.27 26.15
N THR A 297 -17.49 2.32 25.84
CA THR A 297 -18.96 2.40 26.00
C THR A 297 -19.63 3.47 25.13
N HIS A 298 -20.92 3.29 24.85
CA HIS A 298 -21.71 4.20 24.02
C HIS A 298 -21.75 5.65 24.55
N ALA A 299 -21.68 5.83 25.88
CA ALA A 299 -21.74 7.15 26.50
C ALA A 299 -20.51 8.03 26.17
N ASN A 300 -19.36 7.42 25.87
CA ASN A 300 -18.14 8.15 25.52
C ASN A 300 -17.87 8.19 24.00
N LEU A 301 -18.84 7.77 23.19
CA LEU A 301 -18.75 7.88 21.74
C LEU A 301 -19.02 9.34 21.35
N SER A 302 -18.07 9.96 20.64
CA SER A 302 -18.24 11.32 20.13
C SER A 302 -18.96 11.28 18.77
N GLN A 303 -19.39 12.44 18.27
CA GLN A 303 -19.96 12.56 16.93
C GLN A 303 -19.04 11.92 15.86
N LEU A 304 -17.72 12.07 16.00
CA LEU A 304 -16.73 11.42 15.13
C LEU A 304 -16.84 9.88 15.16
N GLY A 305 -16.92 9.28 16.36
CA GLY A 305 -17.05 7.84 16.51
C GLY A 305 -18.39 7.31 16.01
N PHE A 306 -19.49 8.04 16.23
CA PHE A 306 -20.78 7.69 15.64
C PHE A 306 -20.71 7.66 14.11
N MET A 307 -20.16 8.71 13.49
CA MET A 307 -20.08 8.78 12.03
C MET A 307 -19.16 7.71 11.45
N ALA A 308 -18.09 7.36 12.15
CA ALA A 308 -17.23 6.23 11.78
C ALA A 308 -18.03 4.92 11.68
N VAL A 309 -18.79 4.57 12.73
CA VAL A 309 -19.60 3.34 12.78
C VAL A 309 -20.72 3.38 11.73
N VAL A 310 -21.41 4.52 11.58
CA VAL A 310 -22.48 4.69 10.58
C VAL A 310 -21.97 4.40 9.17
N ILE A 311 -20.84 4.99 8.77
CA ILE A 311 -20.30 4.82 7.42
C ILE A 311 -19.82 3.38 7.19
N SER A 312 -19.20 2.73 8.16
CA SER A 312 -18.80 1.32 8.03
C SER A 312 -20.02 0.40 7.93
N LEU A 313 -21.02 0.61 8.79
CA LEU A 313 -22.21 -0.24 8.90
C LEU A 313 -23.08 -0.17 7.63
N ARG A 314 -23.02 0.93 6.88
CA ARG A 314 -23.77 1.07 5.62
C ARG A 314 -23.51 -0.07 4.63
N GLN A 315 -22.29 -0.63 4.63
CA GLN A 315 -21.88 -1.67 3.69
C GLN A 315 -22.59 -3.02 3.95
N VAL A 316 -23.14 -3.20 5.14
CA VAL A 316 -23.72 -4.49 5.59
C VAL A 316 -25.18 -4.34 6.00
N ALA A 317 -25.56 -3.20 6.59
CA ALA A 317 -26.91 -2.95 7.08
C ALA A 317 -27.29 -1.46 7.00
N GLU A 318 -27.68 -1.01 5.81
CA GLU A 318 -28.00 0.40 5.52
C GLU A 318 -29.11 0.97 6.42
N GLU A 319 -30.22 0.24 6.64
CA GLU A 319 -31.30 0.71 7.51
C GLU A 319 -30.83 0.96 8.96
N LYS A 320 -29.95 0.11 9.47
CA LYS A 320 -29.38 0.27 10.82
C LYS A 320 -28.47 1.49 10.87
N ALA A 321 -27.67 1.71 9.82
CA ALA A 321 -26.82 2.89 9.69
C ALA A 321 -27.65 4.19 9.67
N GLN A 322 -28.77 4.21 8.94
CA GLN A 322 -29.68 5.36 8.92
C GLN A 322 -30.31 5.64 10.29
N LYS A 323 -30.76 4.59 11.01
CA LYS A 323 -31.29 4.72 12.37
C LYS A 323 -30.23 5.28 13.33
N LEU A 324 -29.00 4.79 13.25
CA LEU A 324 -27.89 5.25 14.07
C LEU A 324 -27.50 6.71 13.76
N LEU A 325 -27.51 7.11 12.49
CA LEU A 325 -27.29 8.50 12.09
C LEU A 325 -28.34 9.44 12.69
N LYS A 326 -29.62 9.06 12.65
CA LYS A 326 -30.71 9.85 13.26
C LYS A 326 -30.50 10.01 14.76
N HIS A 327 -30.12 8.92 15.44
CA HIS A 327 -29.80 8.96 16.87
C HIS A 327 -28.61 9.89 17.18
N ALA A 328 -27.52 9.76 16.42
CA ALA A 328 -26.32 10.58 16.60
C ALA A 328 -26.58 12.09 16.38
N LYS A 329 -27.42 12.45 15.39
CA LYS A 329 -27.82 13.85 15.14
C LYS A 329 -28.65 14.43 16.29
N HIS A 330 -29.46 13.62 16.95
CA HIS A 330 -30.22 14.05 18.12
C HIS A 330 -29.30 14.31 19.33
N GLN A 331 -28.29 13.46 19.52
CA GLN A 331 -27.32 13.60 20.61
C GLN A 331 -26.28 14.71 20.37
N HIS A 332 -25.93 14.98 19.11
CA HIS A 332 -24.96 15.99 18.69
C HIS A 332 -25.55 16.89 17.60
N PRO A 333 -26.23 17.99 17.99
CA PRO A 333 -26.99 18.85 17.06
C PRO A 333 -26.10 19.59 16.06
N ASP A 334 -24.90 20.01 16.47
CA ASP A 334 -23.98 20.77 15.64
C ASP A 334 -23.24 19.84 14.65
N PRO A 335 -23.52 19.91 13.34
CA PRO A 335 -23.01 18.92 12.39
C PRO A 335 -21.54 19.20 12.03
N SER A 336 -20.66 18.25 12.32
CA SER A 336 -19.28 18.24 11.80
C SER A 336 -19.22 17.83 10.33
N VAL A 337 -18.03 17.95 9.71
CA VAL A 337 -17.80 17.49 8.32
C VAL A 337 -18.08 15.99 8.17
N GLU A 338 -17.83 15.19 9.21
CA GLU A 338 -18.09 13.76 9.21
C GLU A 338 -19.58 13.43 9.16
N VAL A 339 -20.45 14.28 9.73
CA VAL A 339 -21.90 14.14 9.58
C VAL A 339 -22.33 14.33 8.13
N TYR A 340 -21.73 15.31 7.45
CA TYR A 340 -21.98 15.53 6.02
C TYR A 340 -21.45 14.37 5.17
N LEU A 341 -20.29 13.82 5.50
CA LEU A 341 -19.77 12.61 4.85
C LEU A 341 -20.74 11.44 5.02
N ALA A 342 -21.25 11.20 6.23
CA ALA A 342 -22.23 10.15 6.49
C ALA A 342 -23.52 10.37 5.71
N ASN A 343 -24.04 11.61 5.63
CA ASN A 343 -25.22 11.93 4.82
C ASN A 343 -25.00 11.64 3.34
N ILE A 344 -23.84 12.01 2.78
CA ILE A 344 -23.48 11.71 1.38
C ILE A 344 -23.44 10.19 1.18
N TYR A 345 -22.75 9.46 2.05
CA TYR A 345 -22.60 8.01 1.94
C TYR A 345 -23.89 7.21 2.20
N LEU A 346 -24.88 7.80 2.84
CA LEU A 346 -26.21 7.19 3.07
C LEU A 346 -27.28 7.71 2.12
N SER A 347 -26.93 8.57 1.16
CA SER A 347 -27.87 8.99 0.13
C SER A 347 -28.35 7.78 -0.66
N THR A 348 -29.68 7.67 -0.77
CA THR A 348 -30.38 6.58 -1.46
C THR A 348 -30.71 6.94 -2.91
N THR A 349 -30.83 8.24 -3.20
CA THR A 349 -31.16 8.77 -4.53
C THR A 349 -30.10 9.78 -5.02
N PRO A 350 -29.94 9.97 -6.34
CA PRO A 350 -29.05 11.00 -6.90
C PRO A 350 -29.42 12.43 -6.48
N GLU A 351 -30.70 12.72 -6.32
CA GLU A 351 -31.20 14.03 -5.89
C GLU A 351 -30.82 14.32 -4.44
N GLU A 352 -31.00 13.33 -3.57
CA GLU A 352 -30.57 13.40 -2.17
C GLU A 352 -29.04 13.58 -2.07
N LEU A 353 -28.28 12.86 -2.90
CA LEU A 353 -26.82 12.98 -2.97
C LEU A 353 -26.40 14.41 -3.34
N LEU A 354 -26.99 14.98 -4.40
CA LEU A 354 -26.69 16.35 -4.83
C LEU A 354 -27.07 17.37 -3.76
N HIS A 355 -28.23 17.21 -3.13
CA HIS A 355 -28.66 18.08 -2.04
C HIS A 355 -27.67 18.03 -0.87
N ASN A 356 -27.37 16.82 -0.37
CA ASN A 356 -26.46 16.62 0.77
C ASN A 356 -25.05 17.15 0.47
N PHE A 357 -24.55 16.90 -0.74
CA PHE A 357 -23.25 17.42 -1.18
C PHE A 357 -23.21 18.94 -1.26
N ASN A 358 -24.21 19.57 -1.88
CA ASN A 358 -24.26 21.03 -2.02
C ASN A 358 -24.37 21.73 -0.66
N VAL A 359 -25.20 21.20 0.25
CA VAL A 359 -25.29 21.71 1.62
C VAL A 359 -23.93 21.59 2.33
N ALA A 360 -23.25 20.46 2.20
CA ALA A 360 -21.92 20.26 2.81
C ALA A 360 -20.88 21.22 2.24
N MET A 361 -20.84 21.39 0.91
CA MET A 361 -19.89 22.24 0.22
C MET A 361 -20.09 23.74 0.50
N SER A 362 -21.33 24.17 0.79
CA SER A 362 -21.60 25.54 1.23
C SER A 362 -20.89 25.89 2.55
N ARG A 363 -20.64 24.90 3.41
CA ARG A 363 -19.96 25.07 4.71
C ARG A 363 -18.47 24.70 4.66
N TYR A 364 -18.11 23.70 3.86
CA TYR A 364 -16.76 23.13 3.82
C TYR A 364 -16.18 23.10 2.39
N GLU A 365 -16.13 24.26 1.73
CA GLU A 365 -15.69 24.44 0.33
C GLU A 365 -14.33 23.77 0.02
N LYS A 366 -13.43 23.67 1.01
CA LYS A 366 -12.06 23.17 0.86
C LYS A 366 -11.90 21.67 1.16
N SER A 367 -12.99 20.95 1.45
CA SER A 367 -12.90 19.55 1.86
C SER A 367 -12.77 18.59 0.68
N ALA A 368 -11.58 18.04 0.47
CA ALA A 368 -11.34 16.99 -0.52
C ALA A 368 -12.06 15.67 -0.18
N ALA A 369 -12.31 15.42 1.11
CA ALA A 369 -13.04 14.23 1.55
C ALA A 369 -14.49 14.24 1.08
N LEU A 370 -15.15 15.41 1.07
CA LEU A 370 -16.53 15.55 0.57
C LEU A 370 -16.59 15.26 -0.93
N TRP A 371 -15.62 15.78 -1.70
CA TRP A 371 -15.50 15.47 -3.13
C TRP A 371 -15.27 13.99 -3.39
N LEU A 372 -14.39 13.36 -2.63
CA LEU A 372 -14.13 11.93 -2.75
C LEU A 372 -15.40 11.12 -2.45
N ALA A 373 -16.11 11.44 -1.37
CA ALA A 373 -17.36 10.77 -1.01
C ALA A 373 -18.43 10.93 -2.10
N PHE A 374 -18.58 12.14 -2.64
CA PHE A 374 -19.52 12.44 -3.72
C PHE A 374 -19.20 11.67 -4.99
N ILE A 375 -17.96 11.67 -5.46
CA ILE A 375 -17.55 10.93 -6.66
C ILE A 375 -17.73 9.42 -6.46
N THR A 376 -17.37 8.91 -5.29
CA THR A 376 -17.56 7.50 -4.93
C THR A 376 -19.05 7.14 -5.01
N LYS A 377 -19.94 7.98 -4.48
CA LYS A 377 -21.37 7.76 -4.54
C LYS A 377 -21.98 7.87 -5.94
N ILE A 378 -21.53 8.82 -6.76
CA ILE A 378 -21.91 8.88 -8.17
C ILE A 378 -21.52 7.57 -8.87
N ASN A 379 -20.34 7.03 -8.56
CA ASN A 379 -19.88 5.76 -9.12
C ASN A 379 -20.71 4.57 -8.61
N GLU A 380 -21.06 4.53 -7.32
CA GLU A 380 -21.98 3.52 -6.74
C GLU A 380 -23.35 3.53 -7.45
N PHE A 381 -23.88 4.70 -7.79
CA PHE A 381 -25.10 4.84 -8.61
C PHE A 381 -24.91 4.53 -10.10
N SER A 382 -23.71 4.13 -10.53
CA SER A 382 -23.35 3.93 -11.95
C SER A 382 -23.59 5.16 -12.83
N LEU A 383 -23.50 6.35 -12.23
CA LEU A 383 -23.73 7.64 -12.88
C LEU A 383 -22.43 8.29 -13.37
N LEU A 384 -21.26 7.77 -13.03
CA LEU A 384 -19.97 8.35 -13.40
C LEU A 384 -19.58 7.93 -14.83
N THR A 385 -19.97 8.73 -15.82
CA THR A 385 -19.62 8.53 -17.25
C THR A 385 -18.36 9.31 -17.65
N GLU A 386 -17.77 9.04 -18.82
CA GLU A 386 -16.61 9.80 -19.33
C GLU A 386 -16.83 11.32 -19.27
N HIS A 387 -17.96 11.76 -19.82
CA HIS A 387 -18.33 13.16 -19.86
C HIS A 387 -18.55 13.75 -18.45
N ARG A 388 -19.15 13.00 -17.54
CA ARG A 388 -19.33 13.45 -16.15
C ARG A 388 -18.00 13.50 -15.40
N SER A 389 -17.08 12.55 -15.63
CA SER A 389 -15.73 12.60 -15.09
C SER A 389 -14.97 13.84 -15.53
N LEU A 390 -15.03 14.18 -16.82
CA LEU A 390 -14.40 15.38 -17.37
C LEU A 390 -15.02 16.66 -16.79
N LYS A 391 -16.35 16.71 -16.59
CA LYS A 391 -17.03 17.83 -15.93
C LYS A 391 -16.65 17.98 -14.45
N VAL A 392 -16.58 16.87 -13.72
CA VAL A 392 -16.16 16.90 -12.31
C VAL A 392 -14.70 17.30 -12.21
N LEU A 393 -13.84 16.84 -13.13
CA LEU A 393 -12.46 17.28 -13.21
C LEU A 393 -12.36 18.80 -13.39
N ASP A 394 -13.13 19.39 -14.31
CA ASP A 394 -13.15 20.85 -14.49
C ASP A 394 -13.49 21.58 -13.19
N GLN A 395 -14.55 21.16 -12.51
CA GLN A 395 -14.96 21.79 -11.25
C GLN A 395 -13.90 21.66 -10.15
N LEU A 396 -13.17 20.53 -10.10
CA LEU A 396 -12.06 20.35 -9.17
C LEU A 396 -10.87 21.25 -9.52
N LEU A 397 -10.53 21.36 -10.81
CA LEU A 397 -9.40 22.15 -11.28
C LEU A 397 -9.62 23.66 -11.13
N GLU A 398 -10.84 24.15 -11.34
CA GLU A 398 -11.24 25.53 -10.99
C GLU A 398 -10.95 25.87 -9.52
N ARG A 399 -11.03 24.86 -8.65
CA ARG A 399 -10.85 24.99 -7.20
C ARG A 399 -9.46 24.53 -6.74
N SER A 400 -8.57 24.18 -7.65
CA SER A 400 -7.25 23.59 -7.37
C SER A 400 -6.33 24.45 -6.48
N GLN A 401 -6.56 25.76 -6.43
CA GLN A 401 -5.83 26.66 -5.53
C GLN A 401 -6.21 26.45 -4.05
N LYS A 402 -7.48 26.13 -3.79
CA LYS A 402 -8.04 25.96 -2.43
C LYS A 402 -8.21 24.50 -2.02
N LEU A 403 -8.23 23.57 -2.99
CA LEU A 403 -8.54 22.17 -2.81
C LEU A 403 -7.32 21.28 -3.10
N ILE A 404 -7.06 20.32 -2.21
CA ILE A 404 -6.07 19.27 -2.46
C ILE A 404 -6.75 18.15 -3.23
N ILE A 405 -6.45 18.04 -4.52
CA ILE A 405 -6.88 16.91 -5.34
C ILE A 405 -5.94 15.75 -5.03
N SER A 406 -6.47 14.60 -4.63
CA SER A 406 -5.69 13.42 -4.30
C SER A 406 -5.57 12.47 -5.48
N LYS A 407 -4.56 11.59 -5.45
CA LYS A 407 -4.39 10.51 -6.43
C LYS A 407 -5.65 9.63 -6.55
N GLN A 408 -6.34 9.39 -5.43
CA GLN A 408 -7.58 8.62 -5.37
C GLN A 408 -8.72 9.24 -6.17
N ILE A 409 -8.89 10.57 -6.06
CA ILE A 409 -9.89 11.31 -6.84
C ILE A 409 -9.61 11.16 -8.33
N ILE A 410 -8.35 11.34 -8.75
CA ILE A 410 -7.96 11.20 -10.16
C ILE A 410 -8.18 9.76 -10.65
N LEU A 411 -7.83 8.75 -9.87
CA LEU A 411 -8.06 7.34 -10.22
C LEU A 411 -9.55 7.03 -10.43
N LEU A 412 -10.43 7.50 -9.54
CA LEU A 412 -11.89 7.33 -9.71
C LEU A 412 -12.41 8.00 -10.97
N LEU A 413 -11.95 9.23 -11.26
CA LEU A 413 -12.37 9.95 -12.47
C LEU A 413 -11.84 9.34 -13.76
N LEU A 414 -10.67 8.69 -13.72
CA LEU A 414 -10.08 7.96 -14.85
C LEU A 414 -10.78 6.62 -15.12
N GLN A 415 -11.42 6.00 -14.13
CA GLN A 415 -12.05 4.68 -14.27
C GLN A 415 -13.03 4.59 -15.47
N PRO A 416 -14.00 5.50 -15.64
CA PRO A 416 -14.93 5.42 -16.76
C PRO A 416 -14.34 5.86 -18.10
N VAL A 417 -13.14 6.45 -18.14
CA VAL A 417 -12.46 6.87 -19.37
C VAL A 417 -12.00 5.63 -20.14
N LYS A 418 -12.52 5.46 -21.35
CA LYS A 418 -12.28 4.32 -22.26
C LYS A 418 -11.86 4.78 -23.66
N THR A 419 -12.13 6.02 -24.05
CA THR A 419 -11.76 6.54 -25.37
C THR A 419 -10.44 7.33 -25.35
N VAL A 420 -9.70 7.27 -26.46
CA VAL A 420 -8.47 8.08 -26.64
C VAL A 420 -8.76 9.58 -26.58
N HIS A 421 -9.89 10.01 -27.16
CA HIS A 421 -10.28 11.42 -27.15
C HIS A 421 -10.52 11.95 -25.74
N ALA A 422 -11.32 11.24 -24.92
CA ALA A 422 -11.56 11.64 -23.54
C ALA A 422 -10.27 11.62 -22.71
N MET A 423 -9.35 10.69 -22.99
CA MET A 423 -8.05 10.64 -22.32
C MET A 423 -7.17 11.85 -22.65
N GLU A 424 -7.11 12.25 -23.92
CA GLU A 424 -6.39 13.46 -24.34
C GLU A 424 -6.99 14.72 -23.76
N GLU A 425 -8.33 14.81 -23.69
CA GLU A 425 -8.99 15.93 -23.01
C GLU A 425 -8.67 15.95 -21.51
N PHE A 426 -8.70 14.79 -20.85
CA PHE A 426 -8.35 14.65 -19.44
C PHE A 426 -6.91 15.12 -19.17
N ILE A 427 -5.97 14.71 -20.02
CA ILE A 427 -4.56 15.12 -19.95
C ILE A 427 -4.43 16.62 -20.19
N GLY A 428 -5.06 17.16 -21.23
CA GLY A 428 -5.04 18.58 -21.56
C GLY A 428 -5.53 19.44 -20.39
N LYS A 429 -6.61 19.03 -19.72
CA LYS A 429 -7.12 19.69 -18.50
C LYS A 429 -6.08 19.70 -17.37
N LEU A 430 -5.42 18.58 -17.10
CA LEU A 430 -4.35 18.51 -16.10
C LEU A 430 -3.11 19.32 -16.47
N GLN A 431 -2.75 19.39 -17.76
CA GLN A 431 -1.63 20.20 -18.26
C GLN A 431 -1.91 21.69 -18.08
N ASN A 432 -3.10 22.15 -18.48
CA ASN A 432 -3.51 23.55 -18.32
C ASN A 432 -3.51 24.00 -16.85
N ALA A 433 -3.75 23.07 -15.92
CA ALA A 433 -3.68 23.32 -14.48
C ALA A 433 -2.28 23.13 -13.86
N ASN A 434 -1.25 22.78 -14.64
CA ASN A 434 0.09 22.44 -14.16
C ASN A 434 0.11 21.29 -13.12
N MET A 435 -0.77 20.30 -13.28
CA MET A 435 -0.93 19.19 -12.33
C MET A 435 -0.54 17.82 -12.92
N LEU A 436 -0.34 17.71 -14.24
CA LEU A 436 -0.07 16.44 -14.91
C LEU A 436 1.12 15.68 -14.30
N SER A 437 2.24 16.36 -14.03
CA SER A 437 3.47 15.75 -13.50
C SER A 437 3.24 14.92 -12.22
N GLN A 438 2.29 15.35 -11.39
CA GLN A 438 1.96 14.70 -10.12
C GLN A 438 1.22 13.37 -10.30
N TYR A 439 0.65 13.13 -11.48
CA TYR A 439 -0.23 11.98 -11.78
C TYR A 439 0.23 11.17 -12.99
N LEU A 440 1.41 11.47 -13.58
CA LEU A 440 1.91 10.80 -14.79
C LEU A 440 1.83 9.27 -14.70
N GLY A 441 2.29 8.67 -13.59
CA GLY A 441 2.29 7.20 -13.46
C GLY A 441 0.92 6.55 -13.64
N ILE A 442 -0.16 7.13 -13.09
CA ILE A 442 -1.51 6.58 -13.23
C ILE A 442 -2.16 6.97 -14.57
N VAL A 443 -1.86 8.17 -15.06
CA VAL A 443 -2.36 8.68 -16.34
C VAL A 443 -1.76 7.87 -17.49
N HIS A 444 -0.45 7.66 -17.50
CA HIS A 444 0.24 6.87 -18.52
C HIS A 444 -0.20 5.41 -18.52
N SER A 445 -0.31 4.77 -17.34
CA SER A 445 -0.80 3.40 -17.24
C SER A 445 -2.22 3.27 -17.84
N LYS A 446 -3.12 4.19 -17.49
CA LYS A 446 -4.48 4.22 -18.05
C LYS A 446 -4.48 4.51 -19.55
N TYR A 447 -3.63 5.43 -20.02
CA TYR A 447 -3.57 5.76 -21.44
C TYR A 447 -3.06 4.58 -22.26
N LEU A 448 -2.02 3.89 -21.77
CA LEU A 448 -1.51 2.68 -22.38
C LEU A 448 -2.62 1.62 -22.54
N GLN A 449 -3.39 1.39 -21.47
CA GLN A 449 -4.53 0.48 -21.50
C GLN A 449 -5.56 0.87 -22.56
N ILE A 450 -5.93 2.16 -22.64
CA ILE A 450 -6.90 2.66 -23.63
C ILE A 450 -6.39 2.48 -25.06
N LEU A 451 -5.11 2.75 -25.32
CA LEU A 451 -4.53 2.64 -26.66
C LEU A 451 -4.55 1.19 -27.17
N TYR A 452 -4.20 0.22 -26.30
CA TYR A 452 -4.29 -1.19 -26.65
C TYR A 452 -5.74 -1.68 -26.79
N GLN A 453 -6.67 -1.23 -25.95
CA GLN A 453 -8.09 -1.58 -26.08
C GLN A 453 -8.73 -1.04 -27.37
N ASN A 454 -8.21 0.07 -27.90
CA ASN A 454 -8.67 0.69 -29.13
C ASN A 454 -7.64 0.52 -30.27
N SER A 455 -6.97 -0.63 -30.33
CA SER A 455 -5.83 -0.88 -31.22
C SER A 455 -6.10 -0.63 -32.71
N GLU A 456 -7.31 -0.94 -33.17
CA GLU A 456 -7.72 -0.77 -34.57
C GLU A 456 -8.07 0.70 -34.92
N GLY A 457 -8.21 1.55 -33.90
CA GLY A 457 -8.54 2.96 -34.05
C GLY A 457 -7.38 3.79 -34.60
N LYS A 458 -7.71 4.75 -35.46
CA LYS A 458 -6.81 5.83 -35.87
C LYS A 458 -7.14 7.09 -35.08
N SER A 459 -6.35 7.40 -34.06
CA SER A 459 -6.55 8.61 -33.26
C SER A 459 -5.89 9.81 -33.95
N LEU A 460 -6.72 10.65 -34.58
CA LEU A 460 -6.27 11.84 -35.32
C LEU A 460 -5.99 13.05 -34.42
N ARG A 461 -6.63 13.13 -33.24
CA ARG A 461 -6.46 14.24 -32.28
C ARG A 461 -5.82 13.74 -30.99
N LYS A 462 -4.49 13.80 -30.93
CA LYS A 462 -3.70 13.36 -29.77
C LYS A 462 -2.54 14.31 -29.45
N PRO A 463 -2.85 15.56 -29.04
CA PRO A 463 -1.84 16.58 -28.81
C PRO A 463 -0.76 16.16 -27.80
N TYR A 464 -1.11 15.37 -26.77
CA TYR A 464 -0.15 14.85 -25.82
C TYR A 464 0.74 13.77 -26.45
N LEU A 465 0.14 12.74 -27.07
CA LEU A 465 0.93 11.68 -27.70
C LEU A 465 1.81 12.14 -28.86
N ASN A 466 1.41 13.21 -29.57
CA ASN A 466 2.20 13.77 -30.65
C ASN A 466 3.59 14.25 -30.21
N GLN A 467 3.82 14.42 -28.90
CA GLN A 467 5.13 14.69 -28.31
C GLN A 467 6.05 13.45 -28.35
N PHE A 468 5.49 12.24 -28.32
CA PHE A 468 6.22 10.97 -28.33
C PHE A 468 6.18 10.26 -29.68
N SER A 469 5.06 10.36 -30.41
CA SER A 469 4.86 9.65 -31.68
C SER A 469 3.96 10.42 -32.63
N ARG A 470 4.41 10.55 -33.88
CA ARG A 470 3.61 11.11 -34.99
C ARG A 470 2.78 10.05 -35.72
N SER A 471 2.89 8.78 -35.33
CA SER A 471 2.11 7.70 -35.94
C SER A 471 0.62 7.95 -35.76
N SER A 472 -0.23 7.55 -36.71
CA SER A 472 -1.69 7.58 -36.54
C SER A 472 -2.24 6.33 -35.86
N SER A 473 -1.45 5.24 -35.81
CA SER A 473 -1.81 3.97 -35.18
C SER A 473 -1.78 4.06 -33.65
N ASN A 474 -2.83 3.55 -32.99
CA ASN A 474 -2.89 3.51 -31.54
C ASN A 474 -1.85 2.56 -30.93
N ILE A 475 -1.55 1.44 -31.59
CA ILE A 475 -0.54 0.48 -31.13
C ILE A 475 0.86 1.12 -31.12
N GLU A 476 1.24 1.78 -32.22
CA GLU A 476 2.55 2.44 -32.30
C GLU A 476 2.68 3.57 -31.27
N CYS A 477 1.59 4.30 -31.02
CA CYS A 477 1.56 5.25 -29.94
C CYS A 477 1.66 4.61 -28.55
N ALA A 478 1.05 3.44 -28.32
CA ALA A 478 1.17 2.70 -27.06
C ALA A 478 2.64 2.32 -26.79
N ARG A 479 3.30 1.74 -27.79
CA ARG A 479 4.73 1.37 -27.73
C ARG A 479 5.64 2.58 -27.50
N SER A 480 5.37 3.67 -28.23
CA SER A 480 6.14 4.92 -28.07
C SER A 480 5.94 5.53 -26.68
N LEU A 481 4.70 5.55 -26.17
CA LEU A 481 4.41 6.03 -24.82
C LEU A 481 5.16 5.19 -23.78
N TYR A 482 5.08 3.86 -23.89
CA TYR A 482 5.75 2.94 -22.98
C TYR A 482 7.27 3.12 -22.97
N ALA A 483 7.89 3.27 -24.15
CA ALA A 483 9.32 3.50 -24.29
C ALA A 483 9.80 4.81 -23.61
N ASN A 484 8.92 5.80 -23.47
CA ASN A 484 9.23 7.10 -22.87
C ASN A 484 8.88 7.18 -21.37
N ILE A 485 8.47 6.08 -20.73
CA ILE A 485 8.26 6.04 -19.28
C ILE A 485 9.64 5.91 -18.59
N GLU A 486 10.09 6.96 -17.91
CA GLU A 486 11.40 7.01 -17.23
C GLU A 486 11.60 5.86 -16.23
N ARG A 487 10.56 5.55 -15.43
CA ARG A 487 10.59 4.47 -14.44
C ARG A 487 9.41 3.53 -14.65
N LYS A 488 9.66 2.44 -15.37
CA LYS A 488 8.68 1.38 -15.62
C LYS A 488 8.42 0.61 -14.33
N THR A 489 7.15 0.51 -13.93
CA THR A 489 6.73 -0.38 -12.83
C THR A 489 6.29 -1.73 -13.39
N VAL A 490 6.28 -2.78 -12.56
CA VAL A 490 5.74 -4.10 -12.96
C VAL A 490 4.31 -3.98 -13.48
N SER A 491 3.50 -3.09 -12.90
CA SER A 491 2.15 -2.81 -13.41
C SER A 491 2.15 -2.20 -14.82
N ASN A 492 3.10 -1.31 -15.14
CA ASN A 492 3.22 -0.78 -16.51
C ASN A 492 3.63 -1.89 -17.48
N ILE A 493 4.57 -2.76 -17.07
CA ILE A 493 5.01 -3.92 -17.84
C ILE A 493 3.81 -4.85 -18.10
N GLY A 494 3.04 -5.19 -17.06
CA GLY A 494 1.86 -6.04 -17.18
C GLY A 494 0.78 -5.48 -18.11
N VAL A 495 0.49 -4.17 -18.06
CA VAL A 495 -0.45 -3.52 -19.00
C VAL A 495 0.07 -3.57 -20.44
N MET A 496 1.36 -3.31 -20.64
CA MET A 496 2.00 -3.40 -21.94
C MET A 496 1.93 -4.82 -22.51
N LEU A 497 2.35 -5.82 -21.74
CA LEU A 497 2.31 -7.23 -22.12
C LEU A 497 0.88 -7.69 -22.43
N ALA A 498 -0.09 -7.28 -21.61
CA ALA A 498 -1.49 -7.59 -21.86
C ALA A 498 -1.97 -7.05 -23.21
N GLY A 499 -1.51 -5.86 -23.61
CA GLY A 499 -1.74 -5.29 -24.93
C GLY A 499 -1.06 -6.08 -26.05
N GLU A 500 0.25 -6.32 -25.92
CA GLU A 500 1.03 -7.05 -26.93
C GLU A 500 0.59 -8.51 -27.09
N SER A 501 -0.03 -9.13 -26.07
CA SER A 501 -0.61 -10.47 -26.18
C SER A 501 -1.61 -10.63 -27.34
N SER A 502 -2.26 -9.53 -27.73
CA SER A 502 -3.22 -9.53 -28.84
C SER A 502 -2.58 -9.24 -30.20
N HIS A 503 -1.41 -8.58 -30.22
CA HIS A 503 -0.81 -8.02 -31.44
C HIS A 503 0.53 -8.65 -31.84
N GLN A 504 1.40 -8.98 -30.88
CA GLN A 504 2.71 -9.60 -31.08
C GLN A 504 2.91 -10.76 -30.10
N ALA A 505 1.95 -11.68 -30.08
CA ALA A 505 2.00 -12.84 -29.18
C ALA A 505 3.27 -13.68 -29.36
N GLU A 506 3.78 -13.79 -30.59
CA GLU A 506 5.00 -14.55 -30.95
C GLU A 506 6.24 -14.08 -30.19
N ASN A 507 6.37 -12.76 -29.97
CA ASN A 507 7.53 -12.17 -29.29
C ASN A 507 7.26 -11.86 -27.81
N LEU A 508 6.07 -12.21 -27.29
CA LEU A 508 5.60 -11.77 -25.98
C LEU A 508 6.50 -12.28 -24.85
N TYR A 509 6.95 -13.54 -24.93
CA TYR A 509 7.76 -14.13 -23.87
C TYR A 509 9.17 -13.54 -23.80
N ASP A 510 9.77 -13.21 -24.95
CA ASP A 510 11.06 -12.51 -24.96
C ASP A 510 10.94 -11.12 -24.35
N LEU A 511 9.85 -10.42 -24.66
CA LEU A 511 9.54 -9.11 -24.09
C LEU A 511 9.30 -9.20 -22.57
N TYR A 512 8.58 -10.22 -22.11
CA TYR A 512 8.38 -10.52 -20.69
C TYR A 512 9.71 -10.70 -19.95
N ARG A 513 10.64 -11.49 -20.51
CA ARG A 513 11.95 -11.72 -19.90
C ARG A 513 12.83 -10.47 -19.88
N GLN A 514 12.85 -9.73 -21.00
CA GLN A 514 13.66 -8.53 -21.14
C GLN A 514 13.22 -7.42 -20.18
N GLU A 515 11.92 -7.18 -20.06
CA GLU A 515 11.39 -6.06 -19.29
C GLU A 515 11.39 -6.33 -17.78
N LEU A 516 11.23 -7.59 -17.34
CA LEU A 516 11.27 -7.91 -15.91
C LEU A 516 12.69 -7.98 -15.35
N ASN A 517 13.68 -8.43 -16.12
CA ASN A 517 15.11 -8.44 -15.78
C ASN A 517 15.42 -8.76 -14.29
N ALA A 518 14.90 -9.90 -13.80
CA ALA A 518 14.95 -10.42 -12.42
C ALA A 518 13.91 -9.89 -11.41
N THR A 519 13.00 -9.01 -11.80
CA THR A 519 11.84 -8.59 -10.99
C THR A 519 10.73 -9.62 -11.08
N SER A 520 10.08 -9.96 -9.96
CA SER A 520 8.92 -10.85 -9.95
C SER A 520 7.76 -10.25 -10.77
N PRO A 521 7.06 -11.06 -11.59
CA PRO A 521 5.89 -10.60 -12.34
C PRO A 521 4.73 -10.23 -11.42
N ASP A 522 3.78 -9.44 -11.94
CA ASP A 522 2.46 -9.29 -11.33
C ASP A 522 1.42 -10.20 -12.01
N GLU A 523 0.20 -10.22 -11.48
CA GLU A 523 -0.90 -11.01 -12.04
C GLU A 523 -1.18 -10.66 -13.51
N ASN A 524 -1.04 -9.39 -13.91
CA ASN A 524 -1.31 -8.97 -15.30
C ASN A 524 -0.27 -9.54 -16.27
N CYS A 525 1.00 -9.66 -15.85
CA CYS A 525 2.02 -10.34 -16.62
C CYS A 525 1.63 -11.81 -16.89
N LEU A 526 1.17 -12.54 -15.87
CA LEU A 526 0.71 -13.92 -16.04
C LEU A 526 -0.53 -14.01 -16.94
N VAL A 527 -1.50 -13.11 -16.74
CA VAL A 527 -2.70 -13.02 -17.58
C VAL A 527 -2.34 -12.77 -19.04
N ALA A 528 -1.33 -11.95 -19.33
CA ALA A 528 -0.86 -11.70 -20.68
C ALA A 528 -0.32 -12.99 -21.35
N LEU A 529 0.52 -13.74 -20.63
CA LEU A 529 1.06 -15.02 -21.11
C LEU A 529 -0.06 -16.05 -21.34
N LEU A 530 -0.98 -16.20 -20.39
CA LEU A 530 -2.11 -17.13 -20.50
C LEU A 530 -3.01 -16.78 -21.70
N ARG A 531 -3.31 -15.49 -21.92
CA ARG A 531 -4.12 -15.03 -23.05
C ARG A 531 -3.45 -15.29 -24.39
N ALA A 532 -2.16 -14.98 -24.51
CA ALA A 532 -1.41 -15.25 -25.73
C ALA A 532 -1.35 -16.75 -26.03
N ALA A 533 -1.08 -17.58 -25.02
CA ALA A 533 -1.02 -19.03 -25.16
C ALA A 533 -2.39 -19.67 -25.48
N SER A 534 -3.50 -19.06 -25.05
CA SER A 534 -4.86 -19.56 -25.31
C SER A 534 -5.39 -19.18 -26.69
N LYS A 535 -4.71 -18.30 -27.44
CA LYS A 535 -5.19 -17.83 -28.73
C LYS A 535 -4.97 -18.91 -29.79
N LYS A 536 -6.05 -19.33 -30.44
CA LYS A 536 -6.02 -20.29 -31.55
C LYS A 536 -5.57 -19.59 -32.83
N TYR A 537 -4.38 -19.91 -33.32
CA TYR A 537 -3.84 -19.40 -34.58
C TYR A 537 -4.10 -20.45 -35.67
N SER A 538 -5.32 -20.47 -36.24
CA SER A 538 -5.85 -21.52 -37.13
C SER A 538 -5.84 -22.94 -36.55
N ASP A 539 -6.58 -23.87 -37.18
CA ASP A 539 -6.95 -25.18 -36.60
C ASP A 539 -5.77 -26.11 -36.26
N ASP A 540 -4.53 -25.78 -36.66
CA ASP A 540 -3.37 -26.67 -36.48
C ASP A 540 -2.08 -25.99 -35.96
N HIS A 541 -2.09 -24.68 -35.68
CA HIS A 541 -0.86 -23.97 -35.25
C HIS A 541 -1.02 -23.38 -33.85
N ARG A 542 -0.52 -24.12 -32.86
CA ARG A 542 -0.30 -23.58 -31.50
C ARG A 542 0.92 -22.67 -31.51
N LEU A 543 0.87 -21.60 -30.73
CA LEU A 543 1.97 -20.65 -30.57
C LEU A 543 3.20 -21.31 -29.93
N TRP A 544 4.40 -20.91 -30.36
CA TRP A 544 5.67 -21.36 -29.80
C TRP A 544 6.51 -20.19 -29.32
N TRP A 545 7.20 -20.37 -28.20
CA TRP A 545 8.18 -19.43 -27.66
C TRP A 545 9.48 -20.19 -27.37
N ASN A 546 10.60 -19.72 -27.91
CA ASN A 546 11.94 -20.28 -27.63
C ASN A 546 11.96 -21.82 -27.64
N SER A 547 11.47 -22.43 -28.73
CA SER A 547 11.39 -23.89 -28.97
C SER A 547 10.44 -24.71 -28.09
N HIS A 548 9.59 -24.08 -27.28
CA HIS A 548 8.55 -24.76 -26.49
C HIS A 548 7.16 -24.25 -26.88
N HIS A 549 6.13 -25.07 -26.66
CA HIS A 549 4.76 -24.60 -26.84
C HIS A 549 4.45 -23.49 -25.84
N ALA A 550 3.80 -22.42 -26.29
CA ALA A 550 3.44 -21.28 -25.45
C ALA A 550 2.58 -21.70 -24.25
N SER A 551 1.72 -22.72 -24.40
CA SER A 551 0.94 -23.27 -23.29
C SER A 551 1.80 -23.92 -22.20
N GLN A 552 2.89 -24.59 -22.57
CA GLN A 552 3.83 -25.18 -21.60
C GLN A 552 4.55 -24.10 -20.81
N ILE A 553 5.04 -23.06 -21.49
CA ILE A 553 5.71 -21.93 -20.83
C ILE A 553 4.72 -21.17 -19.96
N ALA A 554 3.51 -20.87 -20.45
CA ALA A 554 2.51 -20.13 -19.66
C ALA A 554 2.08 -20.91 -18.41
N VAL A 555 1.91 -22.24 -18.51
CA VAL A 555 1.62 -23.10 -17.35
C VAL A 555 2.80 -23.14 -16.38
N TYR A 556 4.03 -23.25 -16.88
CA TYR A 556 5.23 -23.23 -16.04
C TYR A 556 5.40 -21.90 -15.31
N GLU A 557 5.31 -20.77 -16.01
CA GLU A 557 5.37 -19.43 -15.44
C GLU A 557 4.23 -19.19 -14.44
N PHE A 558 3.04 -19.73 -14.71
CA PHE A 558 1.95 -19.71 -13.73
C PHE A 558 2.33 -20.48 -12.46
N LYS A 559 2.75 -21.74 -12.57
CA LYS A 559 3.10 -22.58 -11.40
C LYS A 559 4.28 -22.03 -10.60
N ILE A 560 5.32 -21.51 -11.25
CA ILE A 560 6.49 -21.00 -10.52
C ILE A 560 6.19 -19.67 -9.80
N ASN A 561 5.32 -18.83 -10.35
CA ASN A 561 5.03 -17.50 -9.80
C ASN A 561 3.74 -17.42 -8.99
N VAL A 562 2.87 -18.43 -9.03
CA VAL A 562 1.68 -18.54 -8.19
C VAL A 562 2.03 -19.29 -6.91
N SER A 563 1.47 -18.85 -5.79
CA SER A 563 1.74 -19.43 -4.49
C SER A 563 1.34 -20.91 -4.45
N ASP A 564 2.25 -21.80 -4.07
CA ASP A 564 2.00 -23.26 -4.00
C ASP A 564 1.27 -23.68 -2.70
N ALA A 565 1.29 -22.79 -1.70
CA ALA A 565 0.58 -22.87 -0.43
C ALA A 565 0.27 -21.43 0.01
N PHE A 566 -0.14 -21.20 1.25
CA PHE A 566 -0.25 -19.87 1.84
C PHE A 566 1.14 -19.20 2.02
N ASP A 567 1.88 -19.04 0.91
CA ASP A 567 3.18 -18.38 0.77
C ASP A 567 3.00 -17.16 -0.13
N ASP A 568 3.02 -15.98 0.47
CA ASP A 568 2.77 -14.72 -0.24
C ASP A 568 4.03 -14.07 -0.80
N SER A 569 5.10 -14.84 -1.02
CA SER A 569 6.21 -14.42 -1.89
C SER A 569 5.84 -14.48 -3.38
N LYS A 570 4.72 -15.14 -3.68
CA LYS A 570 4.19 -15.43 -5.02
C LYS A 570 2.78 -14.84 -5.18
N ILE A 571 2.26 -14.87 -6.40
CA ILE A 571 1.00 -14.25 -6.80
C ILE A 571 -0.18 -15.09 -6.27
N MET A 572 -1.13 -14.45 -5.60
CA MET A 572 -2.46 -15.00 -5.33
C MET A 572 -3.40 -14.68 -6.51
N PRO A 573 -3.82 -15.66 -7.33
CA PRO A 573 -4.59 -15.36 -8.53
C PRO A 573 -6.04 -14.99 -8.21
N SER A 574 -6.57 -14.01 -8.94
CA SER A 574 -8.00 -13.70 -8.90
C SER A 574 -8.85 -14.78 -9.58
N ASN A 575 -10.16 -14.76 -9.31
CA ASN A 575 -11.15 -15.59 -10.01
C ASN A 575 -10.98 -15.53 -11.54
N LYS A 576 -10.77 -14.34 -12.11
CA LYS A 576 -10.59 -14.17 -13.57
C LYS A 576 -9.34 -14.85 -14.10
N THR A 577 -8.25 -14.80 -13.33
CA THR A 577 -6.99 -15.41 -13.71
C THR A 577 -7.07 -16.94 -13.62
N TRP A 578 -7.70 -17.47 -12.55
CA TRP A 578 -8.02 -18.89 -12.45
C TRP A 578 -8.88 -19.37 -13.62
N GLN A 579 -9.91 -18.62 -13.99
CA GLN A 579 -10.77 -18.96 -15.13
C GLN A 579 -10.02 -18.99 -16.48
N LEU A 580 -8.99 -18.17 -16.66
CA LEU A 580 -8.13 -18.20 -17.85
C LEU A 580 -7.21 -19.43 -17.82
N TYR A 581 -6.61 -19.71 -16.67
CA TYR A 581 -5.75 -20.87 -16.47
C TYR A 581 -6.51 -22.18 -16.72
N ILE A 582 -7.68 -22.36 -16.10
CA ILE A 582 -8.57 -23.51 -16.31
C ILE A 582 -8.93 -23.68 -17.79
N GLY A 583 -9.25 -22.57 -18.48
CA GLY A 583 -9.57 -22.59 -19.90
C GLY A 583 -8.40 -23.11 -20.75
N LEU A 584 -7.20 -22.59 -20.51
CA LEU A 584 -5.98 -23.03 -21.21
C LEU A 584 -5.70 -24.52 -20.98
N LEU A 585 -5.83 -24.99 -19.74
CA LEU A 585 -5.59 -26.40 -19.41
C LEU A 585 -6.61 -27.31 -20.09
N LYS A 586 -7.89 -26.91 -20.12
CA LYS A 586 -8.96 -27.64 -20.81
C LYS A 586 -8.66 -27.74 -22.31
N ASP A 587 -8.31 -26.62 -22.95
CA ASP A 587 -8.02 -26.56 -24.39
C ASP A 587 -6.76 -27.36 -24.79
N CYS A 588 -5.86 -27.62 -23.84
CA CYS A 588 -4.64 -28.39 -24.04
C CYS A 588 -4.72 -29.84 -23.52
N ASP A 589 -5.88 -30.29 -23.05
CA ASP A 589 -6.10 -31.61 -22.44
C ASP A 589 -5.19 -31.93 -21.23
N TYR A 590 -4.78 -30.90 -20.47
CA TYR A 590 -3.95 -31.04 -19.27
C TYR A 590 -4.78 -31.48 -18.05
N THR A 591 -5.40 -32.66 -18.15
CA THR A 591 -6.32 -33.20 -17.14
C THR A 591 -5.66 -33.40 -15.76
N SER A 592 -4.37 -33.78 -15.74
CA SER A 592 -3.61 -33.90 -14.49
C SER A 592 -3.52 -32.57 -13.76
N GLU A 593 -3.14 -31.51 -14.46
CA GLU A 593 -3.03 -30.15 -13.91
C GLU A 593 -4.41 -29.64 -13.44
N LEU A 594 -5.48 -29.87 -14.22
CA LEU A 594 -6.85 -29.52 -13.82
C LEU A 594 -7.27 -30.19 -12.51
N SER A 595 -6.91 -31.46 -12.31
CA SER A 595 -7.27 -32.22 -11.11
C SER A 595 -6.57 -31.72 -9.84
N GLU A 596 -5.44 -31.02 -9.97
CA GLU A 596 -4.72 -30.46 -8.82
C GLU A 596 -5.28 -29.12 -8.33
N ILE A 597 -6.05 -28.40 -9.16
CA ILE A 597 -6.52 -27.04 -8.84
C ILE A 597 -7.35 -26.99 -7.55
N MET A 598 -8.22 -27.97 -7.31
CA MET A 598 -9.05 -27.98 -6.08
C MET A 598 -8.18 -28.10 -4.83
N ARG A 599 -7.21 -29.03 -4.84
CA ARG A 599 -6.21 -29.18 -3.77
C ARG A 599 -5.39 -27.90 -3.61
N TRP A 600 -5.04 -27.25 -4.72
CA TRP A 600 -4.29 -26.01 -4.71
C TRP A 600 -5.09 -24.86 -4.06
N TRP A 601 -6.37 -24.71 -4.40
CA TRP A 601 -7.27 -23.74 -3.75
C TRP A 601 -7.45 -24.00 -2.25
N GLU A 602 -7.56 -25.27 -1.85
CA GLU A 602 -7.57 -25.66 -0.43
C GLU A 602 -6.30 -25.23 0.31
N GLN A 603 -5.13 -25.53 -0.27
CA GLN A 603 -3.81 -25.15 0.28
C GLN A 603 -3.62 -23.63 0.35
N LEU A 604 -4.26 -22.88 -0.56
CA LEU A 604 -4.24 -21.42 -0.60
C LEU A 604 -5.27 -20.77 0.32
N HIS A 605 -6.21 -21.54 0.89
CA HIS A 605 -7.44 -21.01 1.49
C HIS A 605 -8.20 -20.06 0.56
N PHE A 606 -8.14 -20.32 -0.75
CA PHE A 606 -8.85 -19.56 -1.76
C PHE A 606 -10.31 -20.00 -1.81
N VAL A 607 -11.25 -19.05 -1.74
CA VAL A 607 -12.68 -19.31 -1.89
C VAL A 607 -13.10 -18.84 -3.29
N PRO A 608 -13.34 -19.77 -4.24
CA PRO A 608 -13.72 -19.42 -5.60
C PRO A 608 -15.11 -18.79 -5.64
N GLU A 609 -15.32 -17.87 -6.59
CA GLU A 609 -16.66 -17.46 -7.00
C GLU A 609 -17.37 -18.64 -7.68
N ARG A 610 -18.70 -18.63 -7.64
CA ARG A 610 -19.54 -19.69 -8.21
C ARG A 610 -19.19 -20.01 -9.66
N ASP A 611 -19.01 -18.98 -10.48
CA ASP A 611 -18.67 -19.14 -11.90
C ASP A 611 -17.29 -19.78 -12.09
N THR A 612 -16.32 -19.46 -11.23
CA THR A 612 -14.97 -20.04 -11.26
C THR A 612 -14.98 -21.52 -10.89
N LEU A 613 -15.73 -21.88 -9.84
CA LEU A 613 -15.89 -23.27 -9.42
C LEU A 613 -16.61 -24.09 -10.50
N MET A 614 -17.70 -23.55 -11.06
CA MET A 614 -18.43 -24.17 -12.17
C MET A 614 -17.52 -24.42 -13.38
N LYS A 615 -16.71 -23.43 -13.75
CA LYS A 615 -15.78 -23.55 -14.88
C LYS A 615 -14.75 -24.67 -14.68
N LEU A 616 -14.25 -24.86 -13.46
CA LEU A 616 -13.36 -25.97 -13.14
C LEU A 616 -14.07 -27.32 -13.25
N LEU A 617 -15.26 -27.45 -12.66
CA LEU A 617 -16.03 -28.70 -12.68
C LEU A 617 -16.44 -29.10 -14.11
N GLN A 618 -16.73 -28.13 -14.98
CA GLN A 618 -17.00 -28.34 -16.41
C GLN A 618 -15.75 -28.62 -17.26
N ALA A 619 -14.55 -28.35 -16.74
CA ALA A 619 -13.29 -28.68 -17.39
C ALA A 619 -12.80 -30.08 -17.03
N LEU A 620 -13.21 -30.60 -15.86
CA LEU A 620 -12.88 -31.94 -15.40
C LEU A 620 -13.77 -33.01 -16.06
N PRO A 621 -13.30 -34.27 -16.18
CA PRO A 621 -14.14 -35.37 -16.62
C PRO A 621 -15.41 -35.50 -15.76
N THR A 622 -16.58 -35.67 -16.39
CA THR A 622 -17.90 -35.71 -15.72
C THR A 622 -17.96 -36.63 -14.49
N PRO A 623 -17.42 -37.87 -14.53
CA PRO A 623 -17.45 -38.77 -13.37
C PRO A 623 -16.60 -38.27 -12.20
N PHE A 624 -15.60 -37.44 -12.46
CA PHE A 624 -14.73 -36.84 -11.44
C PHE A 624 -15.43 -35.63 -10.79
N ALA A 625 -16.02 -34.73 -11.59
CA ALA A 625 -16.78 -33.59 -11.09
C ALA A 625 -17.98 -34.01 -10.22
N GLN A 626 -18.76 -35.00 -10.66
CA GLN A 626 -19.90 -35.53 -9.89
C GLN A 626 -19.48 -36.14 -8.55
N ARG A 627 -18.30 -36.78 -8.49
CA ARG A 627 -17.77 -37.32 -7.23
C ARG A 627 -17.44 -36.22 -6.23
N HIS A 628 -16.86 -35.10 -6.66
CA HIS A 628 -16.61 -33.97 -5.77
C HIS A 628 -17.90 -33.32 -5.26
N VAL A 629 -18.91 -33.16 -6.12
CA VAL A 629 -20.25 -32.66 -5.73
C VAL A 629 -20.91 -33.57 -4.70
N LYS A 630 -20.81 -34.89 -4.86
CA LYS A 630 -21.34 -35.87 -3.88
C LYS A 630 -20.53 -35.88 -2.60
N HIS A 631 -19.21 -35.81 -2.69
CA HIS A 631 -18.31 -35.90 -1.55
C HIS A 631 -18.49 -34.73 -0.59
N TRP A 632 -18.56 -33.48 -1.07
CA TRP A 632 -18.67 -32.33 -0.16
C TRP A 632 -19.96 -32.38 0.69
N ARG A 633 -21.07 -32.87 0.12
CA ARG A 633 -22.36 -33.03 0.84
C ARG A 633 -22.28 -34.02 2.01
N SER A 634 -21.26 -34.87 2.03
CA SER A 634 -21.04 -35.90 3.05
C SER A 634 -20.01 -35.53 4.12
N VAL A 635 -19.37 -34.35 4.03
CA VAL A 635 -18.35 -33.90 4.99
C VAL A 635 -19.01 -33.24 6.21
N PRO A 636 -18.71 -33.67 7.46
CA PRO A 636 -19.27 -33.07 8.68
C PRO A 636 -18.87 -31.60 8.88
N ASP A 637 -19.77 -30.83 9.52
CA ASP A 637 -19.69 -29.36 9.72
C ASP A 637 -18.44 -28.81 10.42
N SER A 638 -17.62 -29.65 11.03
CA SER A 638 -16.50 -29.23 11.88
C SER A 638 -15.12 -29.31 11.22
N ALA A 639 -15.00 -29.67 9.93
CA ALA A 639 -13.74 -30.23 9.40
C ALA A 639 -13.09 -29.56 8.16
N SER A 640 -13.69 -28.59 7.45
CA SER A 640 -13.13 -28.17 6.15
C SER A 640 -13.45 -26.74 5.68
N SER A 641 -12.46 -26.06 5.10
CA SER A 641 -12.60 -24.78 4.37
C SER A 641 -13.43 -24.89 3.07
N LEU A 642 -13.76 -26.12 2.64
CA LEU A 642 -14.60 -26.38 1.47
C LEU A 642 -16.06 -25.97 1.67
N GLN A 643 -16.51 -25.74 2.92
CA GLN A 643 -17.89 -25.31 3.18
C GLN A 643 -18.17 -23.88 2.73
N ASP A 644 -17.16 -23.00 2.71
CA ASP A 644 -17.33 -21.62 2.28
C ASP A 644 -17.51 -21.49 0.75
N TRP A 645 -17.33 -22.59 0.01
CA TRP A 645 -17.38 -22.59 -1.45
C TRP A 645 -18.83 -22.67 -1.96
N PRO A 646 -19.17 -21.91 -3.02
CA PRO A 646 -20.52 -21.86 -3.57
C PRO A 646 -20.85 -23.08 -4.47
N TRP A 647 -20.87 -24.28 -3.89
CA TRP A 647 -21.06 -25.54 -4.62
C TRP A 647 -22.37 -25.59 -5.44
N PRO A 648 -22.33 -26.08 -6.69
CA PRO A 648 -23.53 -26.32 -7.49
C PRO A 648 -24.24 -27.64 -7.12
N THR A 649 -25.49 -27.77 -7.56
CA THR A 649 -26.21 -29.05 -7.56
C THR A 649 -25.78 -29.94 -8.74
N GLU A 650 -26.11 -31.23 -8.68
CA GLU A 650 -25.85 -32.15 -9.81
C GLU A 650 -26.65 -31.77 -11.07
N GLU A 651 -27.84 -31.19 -10.90
CA GLU A 651 -28.69 -30.70 -12.00
C GLU A 651 -28.07 -29.46 -12.67
N GLU A 652 -27.58 -28.50 -11.88
CA GLU A 652 -26.90 -27.31 -12.38
C GLU A 652 -25.61 -27.63 -13.16
N LEU A 653 -24.95 -28.74 -12.84
CA LEU A 653 -23.79 -29.23 -13.58
C LEU A 653 -24.18 -29.79 -14.97
N GLN A 654 -25.40 -30.30 -15.13
CA GLN A 654 -25.90 -30.94 -16.36
C GLN A 654 -26.61 -29.95 -17.30
N ASP A 655 -27.25 -28.91 -16.77
CA ASP A 655 -28.04 -27.95 -17.56
C ASP A 655 -27.22 -26.99 -18.44
N GLN A 656 -25.88 -27.03 -18.39
CA GLN A 656 -24.99 -26.13 -19.15
C GLN A 656 -23.81 -26.83 -19.86
N SER A 657 -23.82 -28.16 -19.95
CA SER A 657 -22.76 -28.96 -20.59
C SER A 657 -22.94 -29.13 -22.10
#